data_AF-A0A964QYD2-F1
#
_entry.id   AF-A0A964QYD2-F1
#
_cell.length_a   1.000
_cell.length_b   1.000
_cell.length_c   1.000
_cell.angle_alpha   90.00
_cell.angle_beta   90.00
_cell.angle_gamma   90.00
#
_symmetry.space_group_name_H-M   'P 1'
#
loop_
_entity.id
_entity.type
_entity.pdbx_description
1 polymer ?
#
loop_
_entity_poly.entity_id
_entity_poly.type
_entity_poly.pdbx_seq_one_letter_code
_entity_poly.pdbx_strand_id
1 'polypeptide(L)'
;MRPPSFRTASVLLVLLSLSIGWGIRGNYGHEAGAMIPGALAGIAAALMSGREDWRRRVPYFAFFGALGWAFGGSIAYMVPPSYTFSGHLPTQVYGFFATFLEAFLWAGLGGAATAYAAVEEREKLTAIFRPLLWVFGIWAAQYVIQDTPFDIQDRLFAAFGADRSDFRQRDPLYWLDSEWLEAALALLALCAFDLWDRRFSKLGQLVVFTVIGAAVGWGVQQLLAATGLQTAIVSALVHPQGDPTKFPAEDMITNWPVMFYKLSAHLGWLFGAVGGGTIYFWRYGAWRSGSALLVRMAMWSLIVFLVGPVLLSNLPLFQSAGGFRLAPPRGDSWANILGCYIGLVLHFRKTGQKPIVFAALLAGALGGLALTSAQFIKLLLISPGNPVLTDNAAVIEFWKHWRSANWHSIALEQFAGFLYGLAVLIPLGILASRLPVRRDEPRSRPWTEIFAVVFVFNIVAYINIVKNVREWTEAHRIGEGVFRSVAEFLRAPLIGNLNFSAWTWFTLMWLAFTACTVWVLARHRKQPIALVPTTWLGKGQLLYLMFLWLIVIANFAKAVTAFSEGRMATEGMVMVNALICTVLILVCARQQDETPEILAANYGVLTRKSVVWLGVFLIGAMTFYTTGIRALYGDKWIGWGGNNVRFGEQADWRVKPILKSGKHR
;
A
#
# COMPACT_ATOMS: atom_id res chain seq x y z
N MET A 1 -9.09 31.83 -17.78
CA MET A 1 -8.13 30.84 -18.31
C MET A 1 -8.25 29.55 -17.51
N ARG A 2 -8.08 28.37 -18.13
CA ARG A 2 -8.04 27.09 -17.38
C ARG A 2 -6.77 27.06 -16.51
N PRO A 3 -6.83 26.61 -15.24
CA PRO A 3 -5.65 26.49 -14.39
C PRO A 3 -4.57 25.62 -15.05
N PRO A 4 -3.27 25.93 -14.88
CA PRO A 4 -2.16 25.12 -15.40
C PRO A 4 -2.30 23.62 -15.13
N SER A 5 -2.80 23.23 -13.96
CA SER A 5 -3.02 21.83 -13.58
C SER A 5 -3.98 21.07 -14.50
N PHE A 6 -4.90 21.76 -15.18
CA PHE A 6 -5.93 21.13 -16.04
C PHE A 6 -5.69 21.34 -17.54
N ARG A 7 -4.48 21.77 -17.93
CA ARG A 7 -4.07 21.74 -19.34
C ARG A 7 -3.86 20.30 -19.78
N THR A 8 -4.08 20.02 -21.08
CA THR A 8 -3.95 18.67 -21.65
C THR A 8 -2.61 18.02 -21.33
N ALA A 9 -1.50 18.75 -21.44
CA ALA A 9 -0.17 18.25 -21.11
C ALA A 9 -0.03 17.86 -19.62
N SER A 10 -0.60 18.65 -18.71
CA SER A 10 -0.60 18.39 -17.26
C SER A 10 -1.41 17.15 -16.92
N VAL A 11 -2.59 17.02 -17.54
CA VAL A 11 -3.46 15.86 -17.41
C VAL A 11 -2.69 14.62 -17.87
N LEU A 12 -2.20 14.61 -19.11
CA LEU A 12 -1.49 13.47 -19.68
C LEU A 12 -0.26 13.09 -18.87
N LEU A 13 0.56 14.06 -18.44
CA LEU A 13 1.76 13.76 -17.67
C LEU A 13 1.45 13.08 -16.34
N VAL A 14 0.46 13.56 -15.57
CA VAL A 14 0.10 12.96 -14.28
C VAL A 14 -0.49 11.57 -14.48
N LEU A 15 -1.36 11.40 -15.47
CA LEU A 15 -2.03 10.13 -15.75
C LEU A 15 -1.02 9.08 -16.24
N LEU A 16 -0.12 9.43 -17.16
CA LEU A 16 0.94 8.54 -17.64
C LEU A 16 1.98 8.24 -16.54
N SER A 17 2.34 9.22 -15.71
CA SER A 17 3.24 9.00 -14.56
C SER A 17 2.73 7.89 -13.65
N LEU A 18 1.42 7.92 -13.34
CA LEU A 18 0.81 6.93 -12.50
C LEU A 18 0.62 5.59 -13.26
N SER A 19 0.21 5.63 -14.53
CA SER A 19 0.13 4.43 -15.40
C SER A 19 1.45 3.65 -15.46
N ILE A 20 2.58 4.33 -15.68
CA ILE A 20 3.93 3.74 -15.71
C ILE A 20 4.24 3.10 -14.36
N GLY A 21 4.11 3.87 -13.27
CA GLY A 21 4.43 3.36 -11.93
C GLY A 21 3.54 2.20 -11.52
N TRP A 22 2.27 2.22 -11.91
CA TRP A 22 1.32 1.15 -11.60
C TRP A 22 1.57 -0.11 -12.42
N GLY A 23 1.90 0.04 -13.72
CA GLY A 23 2.35 -1.07 -14.56
C GLY A 23 3.59 -1.76 -14.01
N ILE A 24 4.59 -0.97 -13.61
CA ILE A 24 5.82 -1.46 -12.96
C ILE A 24 5.50 -2.11 -11.61
N ARG A 25 4.58 -1.53 -10.83
CA ARG A 25 4.10 -2.13 -9.58
C ARG A 25 3.51 -3.52 -9.80
N GLY A 26 2.83 -3.77 -10.93
CA GLY A 26 2.36 -5.12 -11.30
C GLY A 26 3.48 -6.16 -11.40
N ASN A 27 4.71 -5.75 -11.71
CA ASN A 27 5.88 -6.64 -11.75
C ASN A 27 6.57 -6.83 -10.40
N TYR A 28 6.50 -5.84 -9.49
CA TYR A 28 7.18 -5.88 -8.19
C TYR A 28 6.26 -6.28 -7.02
N GLY A 29 4.96 -6.03 -7.14
CA GLY A 29 3.93 -6.22 -6.12
C GLY A 29 4.10 -5.37 -4.85
N HIS A 30 3.14 -5.51 -3.94
CA HIS A 30 3.21 -5.07 -2.53
C HIS A 30 3.28 -3.53 -2.32
N GLU A 31 3.55 -3.10 -1.08
CA GLU A 31 3.62 -1.70 -0.63
C GLU A 31 4.75 -0.94 -1.32
N ALA A 32 5.92 -1.58 -1.41
CA ALA A 32 7.11 -1.01 -2.04
C ALA A 32 6.87 -0.64 -3.52
N GLY A 33 6.20 -1.50 -4.28
CA GLY A 33 5.88 -1.23 -5.69
C GLY A 33 4.92 -0.06 -5.82
N ALA A 34 3.95 0.06 -4.91
CA ALA A 34 2.95 1.12 -4.90
C ALA A 34 3.52 2.52 -4.59
N MET A 35 4.71 2.60 -3.98
CA MET A 35 5.42 3.87 -3.76
C MET A 35 5.83 4.57 -5.06
N ILE A 36 6.17 3.80 -6.09
CA ILE A 36 6.65 4.29 -7.39
C ILE A 36 5.65 5.22 -8.08
N PRO A 37 4.40 4.79 -8.36
CA PRO A 37 3.41 5.64 -9.01
C PRO A 37 3.09 6.89 -8.19
N GLY A 38 3.01 6.76 -6.87
CA GLY A 38 2.76 7.88 -5.96
C GLY A 38 3.84 8.95 -6.04
N ALA A 39 5.12 8.57 -6.06
CA ALA A 39 6.23 9.50 -6.22
C ALA A 39 6.19 10.22 -7.58
N LEU A 40 6.04 9.49 -8.68
CA LEU A 40 6.03 10.07 -10.03
C LEU A 40 4.84 11.04 -10.21
N ALA A 41 3.64 10.60 -9.85
CA ALA A 41 2.44 11.42 -9.98
C ALA A 41 2.48 12.65 -9.06
N GLY A 42 3.01 12.51 -7.83
CA GLY A 42 3.19 13.61 -6.90
C GLY A 42 4.15 14.69 -7.43
N ILE A 43 5.31 14.28 -7.99
CA ILE A 43 6.26 15.20 -8.62
C ILE A 43 5.61 15.89 -9.83
N ALA A 44 4.99 15.13 -10.73
CA ALA A 44 4.33 15.67 -11.91
C ALA A 44 3.25 16.69 -11.54
N ALA A 45 2.38 16.38 -10.58
CA ALA A 45 1.34 17.29 -10.12
C ALA A 45 1.92 18.58 -9.51
N ALA A 46 3.00 18.49 -8.74
CA ALA A 46 3.68 19.66 -8.18
C ALA A 46 4.30 20.55 -9.27
N LEU A 47 4.95 19.97 -10.28
CA LEU A 47 5.62 20.73 -11.35
C LEU A 47 4.63 21.41 -12.31
N MET A 48 3.54 20.72 -12.63
CA MET A 48 2.47 21.19 -13.52
C MET A 48 1.41 22.06 -12.82
N SER A 49 1.56 22.29 -11.52
CA SER A 49 0.61 23.06 -10.71
C SER A 49 0.56 24.55 -11.03
N GLY A 50 1.59 25.11 -11.70
CA GLY A 50 1.77 26.56 -11.83
C GLY A 50 2.02 27.27 -10.51
N ARG A 51 2.48 26.55 -9.48
CA ARG A 51 2.72 27.07 -8.13
C ARG A 51 4.17 26.92 -7.71
N GLU A 52 4.87 28.04 -7.57
CA GLU A 52 6.27 28.03 -7.16
C GLU A 52 6.46 27.56 -5.71
N ASP A 53 5.51 27.82 -4.82
CA ASP A 53 5.53 27.30 -3.44
C ASP A 53 5.39 25.76 -3.40
N TRP A 54 4.71 25.16 -4.37
CA TRP A 54 4.66 23.71 -4.54
C TRP A 54 5.93 23.15 -5.18
N ARG A 55 6.49 23.84 -6.18
CA ARG A 55 7.79 23.48 -6.79
C ARG A 55 8.92 23.43 -5.76
N ARG A 56 8.94 24.38 -4.82
CA ARG A 56 9.84 24.41 -3.64
C ARG A 56 9.65 23.23 -2.66
N ARG A 57 8.59 22.45 -2.85
CA ARG A 57 8.21 21.30 -2.03
C ARG A 57 8.26 19.98 -2.80
N VAL A 58 8.74 19.95 -4.05
CA VAL A 58 8.75 18.74 -4.90
C VAL A 58 9.32 17.49 -4.22
N PRO A 59 10.44 17.55 -3.47
CA PRO A 59 10.91 16.37 -2.73
C PRO A 59 9.85 15.80 -1.76
N TYR A 60 9.07 16.65 -1.10
CA TYR A 60 8.00 16.22 -0.20
C TYR A 60 6.79 15.68 -0.94
N PHE A 61 6.43 16.24 -2.10
CA PHE A 61 5.41 15.64 -2.95
C PHE A 61 5.81 14.24 -3.42
N ALA A 62 7.08 14.03 -3.77
CA ALA A 62 7.60 12.71 -4.10
C ALA A 62 7.52 11.75 -2.91
N PHE A 63 8.03 12.18 -1.74
CA PHE A 63 8.11 11.37 -0.53
C PHE A 63 6.72 11.00 0.03
N PHE A 64 5.84 11.97 0.24
CA PHE A 64 4.50 11.70 0.77
C PHE A 64 3.59 11.07 -0.29
N GLY A 65 3.81 11.36 -1.58
CA GLY A 65 3.19 10.62 -2.68
C GLY A 65 3.55 9.13 -2.60
N ALA A 66 4.84 8.80 -2.48
CA ALA A 66 5.28 7.42 -2.28
C ALA A 66 4.62 6.78 -1.05
N LEU A 67 4.73 7.40 0.12
CA LEU A 67 4.20 6.83 1.36
C LEU A 67 2.69 6.63 1.34
N GLY A 68 1.92 7.60 0.83
CA GLY A 68 0.46 7.50 0.81
C GLY A 68 -0.03 6.33 -0.03
N TRP A 69 0.60 6.13 -1.20
CA TRP A 69 0.26 5.01 -2.06
C TRP A 69 0.83 3.67 -1.56
N ALA A 70 1.88 3.66 -0.73
CA ALA A 70 2.39 2.45 -0.10
C ALA A 70 1.34 1.75 0.76
N PHE A 71 0.57 2.52 1.56
CA PHE A 71 -0.41 1.95 2.50
C PHE A 71 -1.42 1.03 1.84
N GLY A 72 -1.95 1.37 0.66
CA GLY A 72 -2.90 0.49 -0.02
C GLY A 72 -2.26 -0.74 -0.68
N GLY A 73 -0.93 -0.77 -0.82
CA GLY A 73 -0.22 -1.87 -1.48
C GLY A 73 -0.18 -3.18 -0.69
N SER A 74 -0.59 -3.17 0.58
CA SER A 74 -0.70 -4.37 1.43
C SER A 74 -2.04 -5.10 1.28
N ILE A 75 -3.05 -4.44 0.69
CA ILE A 75 -4.39 -5.02 0.53
C ILE A 75 -4.38 -6.12 -0.54
N ALA A 76 -4.95 -7.28 -0.20
CA ALA A 76 -5.09 -8.45 -1.08
C ALA A 76 -6.16 -8.24 -2.18
N TYR A 77 -5.89 -7.35 -3.13
CA TYR A 77 -6.88 -6.88 -4.10
C TYR A 77 -7.18 -7.82 -5.27
N MET A 78 -6.51 -8.96 -5.44
CA MET A 78 -6.75 -9.81 -6.63
C MET A 78 -8.03 -10.64 -6.56
N VAL A 79 -8.52 -10.92 -5.35
CA VAL A 79 -9.72 -11.74 -5.16
C VAL A 79 -11.01 -10.95 -5.40
N PRO A 80 -11.18 -9.71 -4.92
CA PRO A 80 -12.42 -8.96 -5.18
C PRO A 80 -12.75 -8.72 -6.67
N PRO A 81 -11.81 -8.35 -7.54
CA PRO A 81 -12.07 -8.28 -8.98
C PRO A 81 -12.39 -9.65 -9.57
N SER A 82 -11.85 -10.74 -9.02
CA SER A 82 -12.15 -12.08 -9.51
C SER A 82 -13.60 -12.50 -9.23
N TYR A 83 -14.23 -11.97 -8.19
CA TYR A 83 -15.66 -12.19 -7.94
C TYR A 83 -16.54 -11.61 -9.04
N THR A 84 -16.08 -10.62 -9.79
CA THR A 84 -16.84 -10.07 -10.93
C THR A 84 -16.90 -11.03 -12.12
N PHE A 85 -16.04 -12.06 -12.16
CA PHE A 85 -16.07 -13.14 -13.16
C PHE A 85 -17.18 -14.15 -12.92
N SER A 86 -17.73 -14.19 -11.70
CA SER A 86 -18.74 -15.16 -11.30
C SER A 86 -20.08 -14.88 -11.97
N GLY A 87 -20.80 -15.95 -12.33
CA GLY A 87 -22.21 -15.88 -12.71
C GLY A 87 -23.17 -15.67 -11.53
N HIS A 88 -22.67 -15.79 -10.28
CA HIS A 88 -23.48 -15.64 -9.08
C HIS A 88 -23.69 -14.15 -8.74
N LEU A 89 -24.90 -13.63 -8.98
CA LEU A 89 -25.22 -12.21 -8.84
C LEU A 89 -24.78 -11.57 -7.51
N PRO A 90 -25.08 -12.16 -6.31
CA PRO A 90 -24.63 -11.58 -5.05
C PRO A 90 -23.10 -11.47 -4.95
N THR A 91 -22.38 -12.46 -5.48
CA THR A 91 -20.91 -12.45 -5.54
C THR A 91 -20.41 -11.37 -6.48
N GLN A 92 -21.03 -11.21 -7.66
CA GLN A 92 -20.61 -10.24 -8.65
C GLN A 92 -20.80 -8.80 -8.18
N VAL A 93 -21.97 -8.48 -7.59
CA VAL A 93 -22.24 -7.16 -7.00
C VAL A 93 -21.25 -6.86 -5.88
N TYR A 94 -21.01 -7.85 -5.00
CA TYR A 94 -20.02 -7.72 -3.94
C TYR A 94 -18.60 -7.55 -4.49
N GLY A 95 -18.25 -8.23 -5.57
CA GLY A 95 -16.96 -8.11 -6.24
C GLY A 95 -16.66 -6.69 -6.70
N PHE A 96 -17.61 -6.04 -7.37
CA PHE A 96 -17.46 -4.64 -7.76
C PHE A 96 -17.40 -3.71 -6.55
N PHE A 97 -18.23 -3.92 -5.53
CA PHE A 97 -18.21 -3.12 -4.30
C PHE A 97 -16.87 -3.25 -3.54
N ALA A 98 -16.39 -4.46 -3.35
CA ALA A 98 -15.14 -4.72 -2.64
C ALA A 98 -13.94 -4.18 -3.45
N THR A 99 -13.93 -4.35 -4.77
CA THR A 99 -12.92 -3.74 -5.66
C THR A 99 -12.92 -2.20 -5.54
N PHE A 100 -14.11 -1.59 -5.48
CA PHE A 100 -14.25 -0.15 -5.26
C PHE A 100 -13.66 0.26 -3.90
N LEU A 101 -13.99 -0.47 -2.82
CA LEU A 101 -13.56 -0.16 -1.47
C LEU A 101 -12.03 -0.21 -1.33
N GLU A 102 -11.38 -1.24 -1.87
CA GLU A 102 -9.92 -1.37 -1.81
C GLU A 102 -9.23 -0.21 -2.54
N ALA A 103 -9.67 0.06 -3.77
CA ALA A 103 -9.15 1.16 -4.56
C ALA A 103 -9.45 2.53 -3.95
N PHE A 104 -10.58 2.67 -3.24
CA PHE A 104 -10.91 3.86 -2.46
C PHE A 104 -9.91 4.08 -1.33
N LEU A 105 -9.61 3.05 -0.54
CA LEU A 105 -8.65 3.16 0.56
C LEU A 105 -7.25 3.51 0.04
N TRP A 106 -6.87 2.90 -1.07
CA TRP A 106 -5.58 3.09 -1.70
C TRP A 106 -5.37 4.52 -2.21
N ALA A 107 -6.25 4.98 -3.10
CA ALA A 107 -6.16 6.32 -3.66
C ALA A 107 -6.50 7.39 -2.61
N GLY A 108 -7.33 7.06 -1.61
CA GLY A 108 -7.68 7.97 -0.52
C GLY A 108 -6.47 8.35 0.33
N LEU A 109 -5.67 7.36 0.76
CA LEU A 109 -4.42 7.63 1.47
C LEU A 109 -3.35 8.26 0.56
N GLY A 110 -3.25 7.81 -0.70
CA GLY A 110 -2.36 8.39 -1.71
C GLY A 110 -2.62 9.89 -1.93
N GLY A 111 -3.88 10.26 -2.15
CA GLY A 111 -4.32 11.64 -2.33
C GLY A 111 -4.16 12.47 -1.05
N ALA A 112 -4.47 11.91 0.12
CA ALA A 112 -4.31 12.59 1.40
C ALA A 112 -2.84 12.94 1.69
N ALA A 113 -1.93 11.98 1.55
CA ALA A 113 -0.51 12.20 1.82
C ALA A 113 0.11 13.18 0.80
N THR A 114 -0.25 13.07 -0.48
CA THR A 114 0.23 14.03 -1.49
C THR A 114 -0.32 15.44 -1.20
N ALA A 115 -1.58 15.56 -0.77
CA ALA A 115 -2.17 16.82 -0.35
C ALA A 115 -1.55 17.36 0.95
N TYR A 116 -1.05 16.52 1.86
CA TYR A 116 -0.34 16.95 3.06
C TYR A 116 0.90 17.78 2.70
N ALA A 117 1.66 17.38 1.68
CA ALA A 117 2.79 18.18 1.17
C ALA A 117 2.37 19.56 0.63
N ALA A 118 1.15 19.66 0.07
CA ALA A 118 0.60 20.90 -0.47
C ALA A 118 0.04 21.84 0.62
N VAL A 119 -0.65 21.28 1.62
CA VAL A 119 -1.51 22.02 2.56
C VAL A 119 -0.78 22.37 3.85
N GLU A 120 0.12 21.52 4.33
CA GLU A 120 0.72 21.69 5.66
C GLU A 120 1.77 22.81 5.67
N GLU A 121 1.93 23.49 6.81
CA GLU A 121 3.02 24.45 7.06
C GLU A 121 4.38 23.76 7.01
N ARG A 122 5.40 24.44 6.45
CA ARG A 122 6.76 23.88 6.35
C ARG A 122 7.30 23.35 7.69
N GLU A 123 6.96 24.02 8.79
CA GLU A 123 7.38 23.61 10.13
C GLU A 123 6.81 22.24 10.54
N LYS A 124 5.50 22.04 10.40
CA LYS A 124 4.85 20.77 10.73
C LYS A 124 5.19 19.68 9.72
N LEU A 125 5.24 20.04 8.44
CA LEU A 125 5.62 19.15 7.33
C LEU A 125 7.01 18.54 7.54
N THR A 126 7.97 19.30 8.07
CA THR A 126 9.34 18.81 8.33
C THR A 126 9.51 18.21 9.72
N ALA A 127 8.72 18.63 10.71
CA ALA A 127 8.78 18.07 12.06
C ALA A 127 8.44 16.58 12.12
N ILE A 128 7.49 16.13 11.29
CA ILE A 128 7.02 14.72 11.24
C ILE A 128 8.12 13.72 10.84
N PHE A 129 9.21 14.18 10.21
CA PHE A 129 10.30 13.30 9.79
C PHE A 129 10.98 12.61 10.98
N ARG A 130 11.09 13.27 12.14
CA ARG A 130 11.70 12.65 13.33
C ARG A 130 10.94 11.41 13.80
N PRO A 131 9.64 11.48 14.13
CA PRO A 131 8.91 10.27 14.51
C PRO A 131 8.80 9.26 13.36
N LEU A 132 8.72 9.69 12.09
CA LEU A 132 8.78 8.77 10.95
C LEU A 132 10.07 7.95 10.91
N LEU A 133 11.22 8.55 11.22
CA LEU A 133 12.50 7.82 11.27
C LEU A 133 12.52 6.74 12.35
N TRP A 134 11.79 6.93 13.46
CA TRP A 134 11.65 5.89 14.49
C TRP A 134 10.80 4.72 13.98
N VAL A 135 9.69 5.02 13.29
CA VAL A 135 8.83 4.01 12.66
C VAL A 135 9.61 3.26 11.57
N PHE A 136 10.30 3.96 10.68
CA PHE A 136 11.15 3.31 9.68
C PHE A 136 12.30 2.54 10.29
N GLY A 137 12.89 3.01 11.38
CA GLY A 137 13.94 2.30 12.09
C GLY A 137 13.48 0.95 12.62
N ILE A 138 12.31 0.90 13.27
CA ILE A 138 11.78 -0.37 13.81
C ILE A 138 11.31 -1.30 12.68
N TRP A 139 10.71 -0.79 11.61
CA TRP A 139 10.32 -1.60 10.45
C TRP A 139 11.54 -2.09 9.66
N ALA A 140 12.61 -1.30 9.56
CA ALA A 140 13.86 -1.77 8.97
C ALA A 140 14.50 -2.88 9.80
N ALA A 141 14.46 -2.77 11.14
CA ALA A 141 14.90 -3.85 12.01
C ALA A 141 14.03 -5.11 11.84
N GLN A 142 12.70 -4.95 11.76
CA GLN A 142 11.78 -6.04 11.44
C GLN A 142 12.14 -6.71 10.12
N TYR A 143 12.30 -5.94 9.04
CA TYR A 143 12.71 -6.45 7.72
C TYR A 143 14.03 -7.23 7.78
N VAL A 144 15.03 -6.73 8.51
CA VAL A 144 16.30 -7.46 8.68
C VAL A 144 16.09 -8.78 9.42
N ILE A 145 15.25 -8.80 10.44
CA ILE A 145 14.95 -10.01 11.23
C ILE A 145 14.13 -11.02 10.42
N GLN A 146 13.23 -10.54 9.57
CA GLN A 146 12.18 -11.33 8.93
C GLN A 146 12.45 -11.68 7.46
N ASP A 147 12.94 -10.75 6.66
CA ASP A 147 12.84 -10.83 5.20
C ASP A 147 14.21 -10.75 4.50
N THR A 148 15.30 -10.89 5.27
CA THR A 148 16.64 -11.04 4.72
C THR A 148 17.11 -12.49 4.78
N PRO A 149 18.11 -12.89 3.96
CA PRO A 149 18.67 -14.25 3.97
C PRO A 149 19.40 -14.65 5.27
N PHE A 150 19.25 -13.90 6.36
CA PHE A 150 19.85 -14.21 7.65
C PHE A 150 19.00 -15.17 8.50
N ASP A 151 17.71 -15.35 8.15
CA ASP A 151 16.76 -16.28 8.77
C ASP A 151 16.68 -16.17 10.31
N ILE A 152 16.80 -14.94 10.84
CA ILE A 152 16.93 -14.70 12.29
C ILE A 152 15.66 -15.13 13.02
N GLN A 153 14.48 -14.71 12.54
CA GLN A 153 13.21 -15.13 13.14
C GLN A 153 13.00 -16.64 13.06
N ASP A 154 13.32 -17.25 11.91
CA ASP A 154 13.12 -18.69 11.72
C ASP A 154 13.96 -19.50 12.71
N ARG A 155 15.20 -19.07 12.99
CA ARG A 155 16.05 -19.67 14.02
C ARG A 155 15.47 -19.49 15.43
N LEU A 156 14.92 -18.31 15.74
CA LEU A 156 14.32 -18.02 17.04
C LEU A 156 13.02 -18.80 17.26
N PHE A 157 12.22 -18.98 16.20
CA PHE A 157 10.89 -19.56 16.28
C PHE A 157 10.82 -21.03 15.86
N ALA A 158 11.93 -21.64 15.45
CA ALA A 158 12.03 -23.08 15.20
C ALA A 158 11.54 -23.90 16.41
N ALA A 159 11.85 -23.47 17.64
CA ALA A 159 11.38 -24.09 18.87
C ALA A 159 9.84 -24.07 19.04
N PHE A 160 9.15 -23.20 18.31
CA PHE A 160 7.70 -23.11 18.29
C PHE A 160 7.07 -23.84 17.09
N GLY A 161 7.84 -24.58 16.29
CA GLY A 161 7.33 -25.22 15.07
C GLY A 161 6.85 -24.22 14.01
N ALA A 162 7.43 -23.01 14.02
CA ALA A 162 7.13 -21.99 13.03
C ALA A 162 7.67 -22.40 11.66
N ASP A 163 6.88 -22.13 10.63
CA ASP A 163 7.27 -22.31 9.23
C ASP A 163 6.74 -21.10 8.47
N ARG A 164 7.64 -20.26 7.95
CA ARG A 164 7.30 -19.05 7.16
C ARG A 164 7.37 -19.28 5.65
N SER A 165 7.65 -20.52 5.22
CA SER A 165 7.70 -20.89 3.81
C SER A 165 6.29 -21.08 3.24
N ASP A 166 6.04 -22.23 2.60
CA ASP A 166 4.73 -22.62 2.10
C ASP A 166 3.68 -22.80 3.23
N PHE A 167 4.05 -22.71 4.52
CA PHE A 167 3.13 -22.92 5.65
C PHE A 167 3.05 -21.72 6.62
N ARG A 168 3.26 -20.49 6.12
CA ARG A 168 3.33 -19.25 6.92
C ARG A 168 2.22 -19.05 7.97
N GLN A 169 1.04 -19.64 7.78
CA GLN A 169 -0.05 -19.67 8.75
C GLN A 169 0.28 -20.40 10.07
N ARG A 170 1.38 -21.14 10.12
CA ARG A 170 1.93 -21.76 11.33
C ARG A 170 2.84 -20.83 12.12
N ASP A 171 3.24 -19.69 11.55
CA ASP A 171 4.05 -18.72 12.26
C ASP A 171 3.28 -18.18 13.49
N PRO A 172 3.91 -18.10 14.69
CA PRO A 172 3.27 -17.58 15.89
C PRO A 172 2.67 -16.18 15.74
N LEU A 173 3.26 -15.33 14.90
CA LEU A 173 2.85 -13.96 14.61
C LEU A 173 1.87 -13.88 13.43
N TYR A 174 1.57 -14.99 12.75
CA TYR A 174 0.54 -15.00 11.71
C TYR A 174 -0.82 -14.63 12.30
N TRP A 175 -1.44 -13.58 11.75
CA TRP A 175 -2.79 -13.17 12.13
C TRP A 175 -3.58 -12.64 10.94
N LEU A 176 -4.38 -13.53 10.34
CA LEU A 176 -5.28 -13.22 9.21
C LEU A 176 -4.59 -12.46 8.06
N ASP A 177 -3.30 -12.69 7.81
CA ASP A 177 -2.51 -12.00 6.78
C ASP A 177 -2.74 -10.47 6.78
N SER A 178 -2.48 -9.84 7.93
CA SER A 178 -2.75 -8.42 8.20
C SER A 178 -1.51 -7.68 8.72
N GLU A 179 -1.52 -6.34 8.67
CA GLU A 179 -0.40 -5.49 9.13
C GLU A 179 -0.48 -5.16 10.63
N TRP A 180 -0.98 -6.10 11.44
CA TRP A 180 -1.12 -5.89 12.88
C TRP A 180 0.24 -5.70 13.56
N LEU A 181 1.26 -6.43 13.11
CA LEU A 181 2.60 -6.39 13.69
C LEU A 181 3.27 -5.06 13.37
N GLU A 182 3.20 -4.61 12.12
CA GLU A 182 3.72 -3.33 11.65
C GLU A 182 3.05 -2.18 12.41
N ALA A 183 1.73 -2.24 12.61
CA ALA A 183 0.98 -1.24 13.38
C ALA A 183 1.37 -1.24 14.87
N ALA A 184 1.54 -2.41 15.48
CA ALA A 184 1.97 -2.55 16.87
C ALA A 184 3.41 -2.02 17.07
N LEU A 185 4.32 -2.37 16.17
CA LEU A 185 5.71 -1.89 16.19
C LEU A 185 5.78 -0.38 15.94
N ALA A 186 4.95 0.16 15.05
CA ALA A 186 4.86 1.60 14.85
C ALA A 186 4.41 2.32 16.13
N LEU A 187 3.39 1.80 16.84
CA LEU A 187 2.97 2.35 18.14
C LEU A 187 4.09 2.27 19.18
N LEU A 188 4.78 1.13 19.27
CA LEU A 188 5.91 0.96 20.17
C LEU A 188 7.02 1.99 19.90
N ALA A 189 7.40 2.17 18.64
CA ALA A 189 8.40 3.15 18.23
C ALA A 189 7.96 4.59 18.52
N LEU A 190 6.68 4.92 18.34
CA LEU A 190 6.13 6.24 18.65
C LEU A 190 6.04 6.51 20.15
N CYS A 191 5.71 5.50 20.96
CA CYS A 191 5.76 5.56 22.41
C CYS A 191 7.21 5.78 22.90
N ALA A 192 8.17 5.04 22.34
CA ALA A 192 9.59 5.22 22.64
C ALA A 192 10.10 6.60 22.23
N PHE A 193 9.68 7.09 21.05
CA PHE A 193 9.97 8.45 20.59
C PHE A 193 9.39 9.50 21.54
N ASP A 194 8.15 9.37 22.00
CA ASP A 194 7.53 10.31 22.95
C ASP A 194 8.29 10.35 24.29
N LEU A 195 8.73 9.19 24.80
CA LEU A 195 9.58 9.14 25.99
C LEU A 195 10.93 9.83 25.75
N TRP A 196 11.59 9.55 24.63
CA TRP A 196 12.86 10.17 24.27
C TRP A 196 12.75 11.69 24.10
N ASP A 197 11.72 12.17 23.39
CA ASP A 197 11.47 13.60 23.15
C ASP A 197 11.16 14.36 24.45
N ARG A 198 10.55 13.67 25.43
CA ARG A 198 10.32 14.19 26.78
C ARG A 198 11.49 13.97 27.75
N ARG A 199 12.65 13.51 27.26
CA ARG A 199 13.84 13.19 28.07
C ARG A 199 13.52 12.23 29.23
N PHE A 200 12.70 11.22 28.94
CA PHE A 200 12.24 10.19 29.89
C PHE A 200 11.52 10.74 31.14
N SER A 201 10.97 11.96 31.05
CA SER A 201 10.14 12.51 32.12
C SER A 201 8.95 11.59 32.41
N LYS A 202 8.69 11.32 33.69
CA LYS A 202 7.66 10.40 34.20
C LYS A 202 7.85 8.93 33.82
N LEU A 203 9.06 8.48 33.46
CA LEU A 203 9.33 7.05 33.20
C LEU A 203 8.95 6.14 34.39
N GLY A 204 9.19 6.56 35.63
CA GLY A 204 8.77 5.80 36.81
C GLY A 204 7.25 5.56 36.87
N GLN A 205 6.44 6.51 36.39
CA GLN A 205 4.99 6.32 36.28
C GLN A 205 4.64 5.30 35.21
N LEU A 206 5.35 5.26 34.07
CA LEU A 206 5.13 4.21 33.07
C LEU A 206 5.32 2.82 33.69
N VAL A 207 6.39 2.62 34.46
CA VAL A 207 6.65 1.35 35.16
C VAL A 207 5.52 1.03 36.13
N VAL A 208 5.12 1.99 36.97
CA VAL A 208 4.02 1.82 37.94
C VAL A 208 2.71 1.42 37.25
N PHE A 209 2.28 2.17 36.23
CA PHE A 209 1.05 1.87 35.49
C PHE A 209 1.12 0.51 34.79
N THR A 210 2.27 0.14 34.24
CA THR A 210 2.48 -1.16 33.56
C THR A 210 2.40 -2.31 34.55
N VAL A 211 3.06 -2.20 35.71
CA VAL A 211 3.06 -3.22 36.76
C VAL A 211 1.67 -3.36 37.39
N ILE A 212 1.01 -2.25 37.73
CA ILE A 212 -0.37 -2.28 38.24
C ILE A 212 -1.31 -2.89 37.20
N GLY A 213 -1.19 -2.47 35.94
CA GLY A 213 -1.96 -3.05 34.84
C GLY A 213 -1.76 -4.56 34.73
N ALA A 214 -0.51 -5.02 34.78
CA ALA A 214 -0.17 -6.45 34.73
C ALA A 214 -0.77 -7.22 35.91
N ALA A 215 -0.67 -6.69 37.13
CA ALA A 215 -1.24 -7.31 38.33
C ALA A 215 -2.77 -7.39 38.27
N VAL A 216 -3.44 -6.32 37.82
CA VAL A 216 -4.89 -6.30 37.60
C VAL A 216 -5.30 -7.32 36.54
N GLY A 217 -4.61 -7.35 35.40
CA GLY A 217 -4.90 -8.29 34.31
C GLY A 217 -4.69 -9.75 34.71
N TRP A 218 -3.63 -10.04 35.48
CA TRP A 218 -3.42 -11.36 36.10
C TRP A 218 -4.58 -11.72 37.04
N GLY A 219 -4.95 -10.81 37.96
CA GLY A 219 -6.05 -11.04 38.91
C GLY A 219 -7.39 -11.30 38.21
N VAL A 220 -7.68 -10.57 37.12
CA VAL A 220 -8.86 -10.82 36.28
C VAL A 220 -8.81 -12.21 35.65
N GLN A 221 -7.67 -12.62 35.10
CA GLN A 221 -7.53 -13.96 34.52
C GLN A 221 -7.74 -15.06 35.58
N GLN A 222 -7.15 -14.91 36.76
CA GLN A 222 -7.34 -15.87 37.86
C GLN A 222 -8.80 -15.94 38.32
N LEU A 223 -9.50 -14.80 38.38
CA LEU A 223 -10.92 -14.75 38.71
C LEU A 223 -11.78 -15.45 37.65
N LEU A 224 -11.50 -15.22 36.36
CA LEU A 224 -12.20 -15.89 35.26
C LEU A 224 -11.97 -17.41 35.26
N ALA A 225 -10.76 -17.84 35.59
CA ALA A 225 -10.44 -19.26 35.77
C ALA A 225 -11.19 -19.86 36.96
N ALA A 226 -11.16 -19.19 38.11
CA ALA A 226 -11.81 -19.66 39.34
C ALA A 226 -13.33 -19.72 39.25
N THR A 227 -13.94 -18.84 38.46
CA THR A 227 -15.40 -18.80 38.23
C THR A 227 -15.87 -19.72 37.11
N GLY A 228 -14.96 -20.38 36.39
CA GLY A 228 -15.27 -21.19 35.20
C GLY A 228 -15.70 -20.39 33.97
N LEU A 229 -15.76 -19.05 34.06
CA LEU A 229 -16.16 -18.16 32.97
C LEU A 229 -15.12 -18.07 31.84
N GLN A 230 -13.86 -18.43 32.11
CA GLN A 230 -12.79 -18.38 31.12
C GLN A 230 -13.14 -19.20 29.87
N THR A 231 -13.63 -20.43 30.03
CA THR A 231 -13.98 -21.29 28.89
C THR A 231 -15.12 -20.70 28.07
N ALA A 232 -16.14 -20.14 28.73
CA ALA A 232 -17.26 -19.47 28.06
C ALA A 232 -16.79 -18.27 27.24
N ILE A 233 -15.93 -17.41 27.81
CA ILE A 233 -15.37 -16.25 27.11
C ILE A 233 -14.52 -16.68 25.92
N VAL A 234 -13.64 -17.67 26.09
CA VAL A 234 -12.81 -18.18 24.99
C VAL A 234 -13.69 -18.72 23.87
N SER A 235 -14.74 -19.50 24.19
CA SER A 235 -15.67 -20.02 23.18
C SER A 235 -16.47 -18.93 22.46
N ALA A 236 -16.72 -17.79 23.11
CA ALA A 236 -17.42 -16.65 22.52
C ALA A 236 -16.50 -15.77 21.66
N LEU A 237 -15.20 -15.75 21.95
CA LEU A 237 -14.23 -14.88 21.29
C LEU A 237 -13.41 -15.57 20.21
N VAL A 238 -13.24 -16.90 20.28
CA VAL A 238 -12.41 -17.68 19.36
C VAL A 238 -13.29 -18.48 18.41
N HIS A 239 -13.12 -18.23 17.11
CA HIS A 239 -13.87 -18.90 16.05
C HIS A 239 -12.94 -19.43 14.95
N PRO A 240 -13.07 -20.72 14.57
CA PRO A 240 -12.39 -21.29 13.40
C PRO A 240 -12.75 -20.54 12.11
N GLN A 241 -11.78 -20.31 11.23
CA GLN A 241 -11.98 -19.61 9.97
C GLN A 241 -12.17 -20.61 8.82
N GLY A 242 -13.42 -20.99 8.57
CA GLY A 242 -13.78 -21.95 7.52
C GLY A 242 -15.16 -22.55 7.77
N ASP A 243 -15.50 -23.61 7.03
CA ASP A 243 -16.73 -24.38 7.23
C ASP A 243 -16.45 -25.66 8.05
N PRO A 244 -16.75 -25.68 9.37
CA PRO A 244 -16.39 -26.79 10.25
C PRO A 244 -17.14 -28.08 9.92
N THR A 245 -18.17 -28.03 9.07
CA THR A 245 -18.84 -29.22 8.55
C THR A 245 -18.04 -29.93 7.46
N LYS A 246 -17.08 -29.23 6.83
CA LYS A 246 -16.28 -29.73 5.70
C LYS A 246 -14.84 -30.03 6.09
N PHE A 247 -14.29 -29.32 7.08
CA PHE A 247 -12.92 -29.54 7.55
C PHE A 247 -12.86 -29.60 9.08
N PRO A 248 -11.91 -30.35 9.67
CA PRO A 248 -11.73 -30.40 11.11
C PRO A 248 -11.38 -29.01 11.68
N ALA A 249 -12.06 -28.60 12.75
CA ALA A 249 -11.88 -27.26 13.34
C ALA A 249 -10.46 -27.05 13.89
N GLU A 250 -9.82 -28.12 14.36
CA GLU A 250 -8.44 -28.13 14.85
C GLU A 250 -7.41 -27.81 13.75
N ASP A 251 -7.71 -28.16 12.49
CA ASP A 251 -6.84 -27.90 11.34
C ASP A 251 -7.09 -26.51 10.73
N MET A 252 -8.18 -25.84 11.09
CA MET A 252 -8.43 -24.45 10.67
C MET A 252 -7.60 -23.45 11.48
N ILE A 253 -7.28 -22.32 10.85
CA ILE A 253 -6.81 -21.13 11.59
C ILE A 253 -7.97 -20.49 12.37
N THR A 254 -7.66 -19.72 13.39
CA THR A 254 -8.65 -18.96 14.18
C THR A 254 -8.60 -17.48 13.86
N ASN A 255 -9.60 -16.72 14.31
CA ASN A 255 -9.60 -15.25 14.30
C ASN A 255 -8.57 -14.61 15.25
N TRP A 256 -7.81 -15.40 16.02
CA TRP A 256 -6.70 -14.97 16.88
C TRP A 256 -5.37 -15.62 16.44
N PRO A 257 -4.21 -15.00 16.71
CA PRO A 257 -2.91 -15.54 16.30
C PRO A 257 -2.54 -16.78 17.12
N VAL A 258 -1.75 -17.68 16.52
CA VAL A 258 -1.32 -18.93 17.16
C VAL A 258 -0.56 -18.69 18.47
N MET A 259 0.19 -17.59 18.56
CA MET A 259 0.89 -17.21 19.79
C MET A 259 -0.04 -17.05 20.99
N PHE A 260 -1.27 -16.58 20.82
CA PHE A 260 -2.17 -16.35 21.96
C PHE A 260 -2.65 -17.66 22.58
N TYR A 261 -2.83 -18.69 21.76
CA TYR A 261 -3.11 -20.04 22.25
C TYR A 261 -1.94 -20.57 23.09
N LYS A 262 -0.71 -20.43 22.59
CA LYS A 262 0.51 -20.89 23.27
C LYS A 262 0.81 -20.12 24.55
N LEU A 263 0.47 -18.83 24.60
CA LEU A 263 0.66 -17.95 25.76
C LEU A 263 -0.61 -17.78 26.60
N SER A 264 -1.59 -18.68 26.47
CA SER A 264 -2.90 -18.55 27.12
C SER A 264 -2.81 -18.33 28.63
N ALA A 265 -1.87 -18.99 29.31
CA ALA A 265 -1.60 -18.82 30.76
C ALA A 265 -1.05 -17.43 31.15
N HIS A 266 -0.67 -16.61 30.17
CA HIS A 266 0.02 -15.33 30.37
C HIS A 266 -0.75 -14.13 29.80
N LEU A 267 -1.85 -14.36 29.06
CA LEU A 267 -2.59 -13.28 28.39
C LEU A 267 -3.12 -12.21 29.35
N GLY A 268 -3.54 -12.58 30.55
CA GLY A 268 -4.08 -11.66 31.55
C GLY A 268 -3.08 -10.57 31.91
N TRP A 269 -1.89 -10.95 32.36
CA TRP A 269 -0.87 -9.96 32.75
C TRP A 269 -0.28 -9.23 31.54
N LEU A 270 -0.18 -9.87 30.38
CA LEU A 270 0.28 -9.23 29.13
C LEU A 270 -0.67 -8.11 28.67
N PHE A 271 -1.97 -8.41 28.54
CA PHE A 271 -2.95 -7.39 28.18
C PHE A 271 -3.11 -6.34 29.27
N GLY A 272 -3.01 -6.74 30.54
CA GLY A 272 -2.97 -5.83 31.66
C GLY A 272 -1.81 -4.83 31.56
N ALA A 273 -0.60 -5.30 31.26
CA ALA A 273 0.58 -4.46 31.07
C ALA A 273 0.39 -3.46 29.92
N VAL A 274 -0.13 -3.93 28.77
CA VAL A 274 -0.44 -3.08 27.61
C VAL A 274 -1.49 -2.02 27.96
N GLY A 275 -2.55 -2.41 28.68
CA GLY A 275 -3.60 -1.50 29.16
C GLY A 275 -3.04 -0.44 30.11
N GLY A 276 -2.21 -0.84 31.06
CA GLY A 276 -1.49 0.08 31.96
C GLY A 276 -0.62 1.08 31.21
N GLY A 277 0.18 0.60 30.25
CA GLY A 277 0.98 1.45 29.37
C GLY A 277 0.13 2.44 28.56
N THR A 278 -1.02 1.98 28.06
CA THR A 278 -1.96 2.83 27.31
C THR A 278 -2.54 3.94 28.18
N ILE A 279 -2.92 3.64 29.43
CA ILE A 279 -3.42 4.66 30.37
C ILE A 279 -2.32 5.69 30.67
N TYR A 280 -1.07 5.25 30.86
CA TYR A 280 0.06 6.15 31.04
C TYR A 280 0.21 7.11 29.84
N PHE A 281 0.24 6.57 28.61
CA PHE A 281 0.42 7.39 27.41
C PHE A 281 -0.79 8.27 27.09
N TRP A 282 -2.00 7.84 27.44
CA TRP A 282 -3.19 8.69 27.39
C TRP A 282 -3.08 9.88 28.35
N ARG A 283 -2.53 9.67 29.55
CA ARG A 283 -2.44 10.70 30.60
C ARG A 283 -1.24 11.64 30.46
N TYR A 284 -0.11 11.14 29.96
CA TYR A 284 1.19 11.82 29.96
C TYR A 284 1.85 11.96 28.58
N GLY A 285 1.32 11.30 27.54
CA GLY A 285 1.86 11.41 26.18
C GLY A 285 1.71 12.83 25.65
N ALA A 286 2.81 13.42 25.19
CA ALA A 286 2.81 14.79 24.66
C ALA A 286 2.60 14.81 23.13
N TRP A 287 3.03 13.76 22.44
CA TRP A 287 2.79 13.53 21.01
C TRP A 287 3.22 14.71 20.13
N ARG A 288 4.42 15.24 20.40
CA ARG A 288 5.02 16.38 19.71
C ARG A 288 5.52 16.02 18.31
N SER A 289 5.94 17.03 17.54
CA SER A 289 6.58 16.87 16.22
C SER A 289 5.75 16.08 15.21
N GLY A 290 4.42 16.20 15.25
CA GLY A 290 3.51 15.51 14.32
C GLY A 290 3.27 14.03 14.63
N SER A 291 3.88 13.46 15.67
CA SER A 291 3.69 12.05 16.06
C SER A 291 2.23 11.70 16.38
N ALA A 292 1.43 12.67 16.83
CA ALA A 292 0.00 12.50 17.08
C ALA A 292 -0.81 12.02 15.84
N LEU A 293 -0.38 12.35 14.62
CA LEU A 293 -1.00 11.81 13.40
C LEU A 293 -0.70 10.31 13.26
N LEU A 294 0.57 9.93 13.36
CA LEU A 294 1.04 8.56 13.19
C LEU A 294 0.46 7.63 14.27
N VAL A 295 0.40 8.10 15.52
CA VAL A 295 -0.22 7.36 16.64
C VAL A 295 -1.69 7.10 16.37
N ARG A 296 -2.43 8.10 15.88
CA ARG A 296 -3.85 7.92 15.54
C ARG A 296 -4.03 6.93 14.40
N MET A 297 -3.20 7.00 13.36
CA MET A 297 -3.27 6.05 12.25
C MET A 297 -3.02 4.61 12.73
N ALA A 298 -1.95 4.38 13.50
CA ALA A 298 -1.61 3.06 13.99
C ALA A 298 -2.61 2.53 15.05
N MET A 299 -3.12 3.39 15.94
CA MET A 299 -4.18 3.02 16.88
C MET A 299 -5.46 2.62 16.16
N TRP A 300 -5.94 3.44 15.22
CA TRP A 300 -7.17 3.12 14.48
C TRP A 300 -7.00 1.92 13.57
N SER A 301 -5.80 1.68 13.00
CA SER A 301 -5.45 0.44 12.30
C SER A 301 -5.74 -0.79 13.16
N LEU A 302 -5.19 -0.84 14.38
CA LEU A 302 -5.43 -1.95 15.30
C LEU A 302 -6.89 -2.04 15.76
N ILE A 303 -7.53 -0.90 16.09
CA ILE A 303 -8.93 -0.89 16.54
C ILE A 303 -9.86 -1.45 15.46
N VAL A 304 -9.72 -1.02 14.20
CA VAL A 304 -10.59 -1.49 13.11
C VAL A 304 -10.32 -2.95 12.78
N PHE A 305 -9.05 -3.38 12.81
CA PHE A 305 -8.70 -4.79 12.63
C PHE A 305 -9.28 -5.69 13.74
N LEU A 306 -9.16 -5.28 15.00
CA LEU A 306 -9.71 -6.01 16.15
C LEU A 306 -11.25 -6.03 16.11
N VAL A 307 -11.89 -4.89 15.86
CA VAL A 307 -13.35 -4.82 15.84
C VAL A 307 -13.91 -5.58 14.65
N GLY A 308 -13.36 -5.38 13.46
CA GLY A 308 -13.89 -5.95 12.22
C GLY A 308 -13.56 -7.45 12.05
N PRO A 309 -12.46 -7.78 11.37
CA PRO A 309 -12.09 -9.17 11.07
C PRO A 309 -12.02 -10.11 12.28
N VAL A 310 -11.67 -9.61 13.47
CA VAL A 310 -11.48 -10.45 14.66
C VAL A 310 -12.79 -10.63 15.44
N LEU A 311 -13.38 -9.55 15.95
CA LEU A 311 -14.53 -9.62 16.87
C LEU A 311 -15.89 -9.72 16.16
N LEU A 312 -16.16 -8.88 15.15
CA LEU A 312 -17.44 -8.94 14.42
C LEU A 312 -17.60 -10.28 13.67
N SER A 313 -16.50 -10.93 13.27
CA SER A 313 -16.54 -12.28 12.70
C SER A 313 -17.13 -13.34 13.63
N ASN A 314 -17.23 -13.09 14.94
CA ASN A 314 -17.87 -14.01 15.88
C ASN A 314 -19.41 -13.90 15.90
N LEU A 315 -19.99 -12.89 15.26
CA LEU A 315 -21.45 -12.75 15.22
C LEU A 315 -22.06 -13.76 14.23
N PRO A 316 -23.17 -14.45 14.58
CA PRO A 316 -23.78 -15.48 13.73
C PRO A 316 -24.08 -15.02 12.30
N LEU A 317 -24.51 -13.77 12.13
CA LEU A 317 -24.76 -13.15 10.82
C LEU A 317 -23.52 -13.21 9.92
N PHE A 318 -22.34 -12.89 10.47
CA PHE A 318 -21.10 -12.85 9.70
C PHE A 318 -20.44 -14.22 9.58
N GLN A 319 -20.56 -15.10 10.57
CA GLN A 319 -20.09 -16.49 10.48
C GLN A 319 -20.68 -17.23 9.28
N SER A 320 -21.98 -17.04 9.01
CA SER A 320 -22.66 -17.64 7.84
C SER A 320 -22.08 -17.20 6.49
N ALA A 321 -21.37 -16.07 6.48
CA ALA A 321 -20.69 -15.46 5.35
C ALA A 321 -19.15 -15.53 5.45
N GLY A 322 -18.57 -16.37 6.32
CA GLY A 322 -17.11 -16.53 6.43
C GLY A 322 -16.40 -15.42 7.20
N GLY A 323 -17.13 -14.75 8.10
CA GLY A 323 -16.65 -13.65 8.96
C GLY A 323 -16.90 -12.26 8.38
N PHE A 324 -16.67 -11.23 9.21
CA PHE A 324 -16.65 -9.83 8.80
C PHE A 324 -15.32 -9.52 8.12
N ARG A 325 -15.11 -10.21 6.99
CA ARG A 325 -13.86 -10.25 6.23
C ARG A 325 -14.15 -9.88 4.78
N LEU A 326 -13.26 -9.12 4.17
CA LEU A 326 -13.49 -8.56 2.83
C LEU A 326 -13.41 -9.65 1.75
N ALA A 327 -12.39 -10.50 1.78
CA ALA A 327 -12.16 -11.52 0.75
C ALA A 327 -11.63 -12.84 1.34
N PRO A 328 -12.28 -13.44 2.35
CA PRO A 328 -11.80 -14.68 2.96
C PRO A 328 -11.73 -15.79 1.87
N PRO A 329 -10.69 -16.63 1.89
CA PRO A 329 -9.70 -16.78 2.97
C PRO A 329 -8.50 -15.81 2.92
N ARG A 330 -8.45 -14.84 1.98
CA ARG A 330 -7.33 -13.87 1.88
C ARG A 330 -7.24 -12.93 3.08
N GLY A 331 -6.10 -12.25 3.16
CA GLY A 331 -5.73 -11.38 4.26
C GLY A 331 -6.62 -10.17 4.48
N ASP A 332 -6.61 -9.69 5.73
CA ASP A 332 -7.51 -8.65 6.23
C ASP A 332 -6.85 -7.28 6.40
N SER A 333 -5.74 -7.05 5.69
CA SER A 333 -5.04 -5.77 5.59
C SER A 333 -5.95 -4.57 5.29
N TRP A 334 -7.04 -4.79 4.55
CA TRP A 334 -8.05 -3.76 4.28
C TRP A 334 -8.55 -3.08 5.57
N ALA A 335 -8.66 -3.82 6.68
CA ALA A 335 -9.14 -3.31 7.96
C ALA A 335 -8.08 -2.41 8.62
N ASN A 336 -6.81 -2.80 8.57
CA ASN A 336 -5.68 -1.98 9.02
C ASN A 336 -5.61 -0.67 8.23
N ILE A 337 -5.74 -0.74 6.91
CA ILE A 337 -5.69 0.44 6.04
C ILE A 337 -6.93 1.33 6.21
N LEU A 338 -8.12 0.76 6.39
CA LEU A 338 -9.32 1.50 6.76
C LEU A 338 -9.15 2.23 8.10
N GLY A 339 -8.54 1.56 9.08
CA GLY A 339 -8.20 2.17 10.35
C GLY A 339 -7.20 3.34 10.20
N CYS A 340 -6.13 3.17 9.43
CA CYS A 340 -5.21 4.26 9.07
C CYS A 340 -5.95 5.44 8.42
N TYR A 341 -6.86 5.16 7.48
CA TYR A 341 -7.67 6.17 6.80
C TYR A 341 -8.59 6.93 7.78
N ILE A 342 -9.30 6.23 8.65
CA ILE A 342 -10.16 6.82 9.69
C ILE A 342 -9.32 7.68 10.65
N GLY A 343 -8.20 7.14 11.14
CA GLY A 343 -7.28 7.86 12.04
C GLY A 343 -6.76 9.16 11.43
N LEU A 344 -6.41 9.12 10.14
CA LEU A 344 -5.99 10.29 9.35
C LEU A 344 -7.11 11.32 9.21
N VAL A 345 -8.30 10.89 8.79
CA VAL A 345 -9.46 11.79 8.60
C VAL A 345 -9.86 12.44 9.92
N LEU A 346 -9.94 11.67 11.01
CA LEU A 346 -10.26 12.20 12.34
C LEU A 346 -9.18 13.15 12.86
N HIS A 347 -7.90 12.88 12.58
CA HIS A 347 -6.82 13.81 12.89
C HIS A 347 -7.00 15.15 12.17
N PHE A 348 -7.12 15.15 10.84
CA PHE A 348 -7.20 16.38 10.07
C PHE A 348 -8.53 17.13 10.22
N ARG A 349 -9.62 16.44 10.59
CA ARG A 349 -10.84 17.11 11.06
C ARG A 349 -10.61 17.85 12.37
N LYS A 350 -9.91 17.24 13.33
CA LYS A 350 -9.60 17.86 14.63
C LYS A 350 -8.65 19.05 14.47
N THR A 351 -7.66 18.98 13.59
CA THR A 351 -6.67 20.06 13.37
C THR A 351 -7.13 21.13 12.38
N GLY A 352 -8.37 21.05 11.87
CA GLY A 352 -8.93 22.05 10.97
C GLY A 352 -8.44 21.98 9.52
N GLN A 353 -7.65 20.97 9.16
CA GLN A 353 -7.12 20.77 7.81
C GLN A 353 -8.14 20.11 6.87
N LYS A 354 -9.27 20.79 6.69
CA LYS A 354 -10.34 20.41 5.77
C LYS A 354 -9.88 20.12 4.33
N PRO A 355 -8.88 20.83 3.75
CA PRO A 355 -8.42 20.53 2.39
C PRO A 355 -7.83 19.12 2.22
N ILE A 356 -7.15 18.59 3.24
CA ILE A 356 -6.61 17.22 3.20
C ILE A 356 -7.73 16.19 3.27
N VAL A 357 -8.72 16.42 4.14
CA VAL A 357 -9.90 15.54 4.24
C VAL A 357 -10.67 15.51 2.92
N PHE A 358 -10.85 16.68 2.29
CA PHE A 358 -11.44 16.78 0.96
C PHE A 358 -10.65 15.97 -0.07
N ALA A 359 -9.33 16.13 -0.11
CA ALA A 359 -8.48 15.39 -1.04
C ALA A 359 -8.51 13.88 -0.79
N ALA A 360 -8.50 13.44 0.47
CA ALA A 360 -8.60 12.04 0.85
C ALA A 360 -9.89 11.38 0.36
N LEU A 361 -11.02 12.06 0.52
CA LEU A 361 -12.33 11.55 0.11
C LEU A 361 -12.49 11.55 -1.41
N LEU A 362 -12.11 12.64 -2.07
CA LEU A 362 -12.25 12.76 -3.52
C LEU A 362 -11.27 11.84 -4.26
N ALA A 363 -10.03 11.72 -3.79
CA ALA A 363 -9.06 10.79 -4.35
C ALA A 363 -9.53 9.34 -4.16
N GLY A 364 -10.02 8.98 -2.97
CA GLY A 364 -10.60 7.66 -2.74
C GLY A 364 -11.77 7.38 -3.68
N ALA A 365 -12.71 8.32 -3.81
CA ALA A 365 -13.86 8.16 -4.71
C ALA A 365 -13.43 7.89 -6.16
N LEU A 366 -12.51 8.70 -6.68
CA LEU A 366 -12.01 8.57 -8.04
C LEU A 366 -11.18 7.30 -8.23
N GLY A 367 -10.40 6.88 -7.23
CA GLY A 367 -9.65 5.64 -7.27
C GLY A 367 -10.54 4.41 -7.26
N GLY A 368 -11.56 4.39 -6.40
CA GLY A 368 -12.60 3.36 -6.39
C GLY A 368 -13.22 3.17 -7.76
N LEU A 369 -13.67 4.28 -8.39
CA LEU A 369 -14.24 4.26 -9.74
C LEU A 369 -13.21 3.84 -10.80
N ALA A 370 -11.95 4.25 -10.67
CA ALA A 370 -10.89 3.93 -11.62
C ALA A 370 -10.67 2.41 -11.74
N LEU A 371 -10.47 1.72 -10.61
CA LEU A 371 -10.22 0.28 -10.64
C LEU A 371 -11.46 -0.52 -11.08
N THR A 372 -12.65 -0.14 -10.63
CA THR A 372 -13.88 -0.83 -11.06
C THR A 372 -14.19 -0.60 -12.53
N SER A 373 -13.93 0.61 -13.06
CA SER A 373 -14.06 0.89 -14.50
C SER A 373 -13.07 0.06 -15.30
N ALA A 374 -11.81 0.00 -14.86
CA ALA A 374 -10.78 -0.81 -15.49
C ALA A 374 -11.15 -2.30 -15.48
N GLN A 375 -11.71 -2.80 -14.37
CA GLN A 375 -12.19 -4.17 -14.28
C GLN A 375 -13.36 -4.43 -15.23
N PHE A 376 -14.35 -3.53 -15.28
CA PHE A 376 -15.46 -3.64 -16.22
C PHE A 376 -14.97 -3.68 -17.67
N ILE A 377 -14.08 -2.76 -18.04
CA ILE A 377 -13.47 -2.71 -19.38
C ILE A 377 -12.67 -3.98 -19.67
N LYS A 378 -11.91 -4.51 -18.71
CA LYS A 378 -11.21 -5.79 -18.86
C LYS A 378 -12.16 -6.92 -19.23
N LEU A 379 -13.33 -7.00 -18.59
CA LEU A 379 -14.33 -8.03 -18.90
C LEU A 379 -14.86 -7.89 -20.33
N LEU A 380 -15.09 -6.66 -20.80
CA LEU A 380 -15.49 -6.42 -22.19
C LEU A 380 -14.39 -6.80 -23.18
N LEU A 381 -13.13 -6.49 -22.87
CA LEU A 381 -11.98 -6.81 -23.72
C LEU A 381 -11.72 -8.33 -23.83
N ILE A 382 -12.17 -9.13 -22.86
CA ILE A 382 -12.04 -10.59 -22.89
C ILE A 382 -13.21 -11.27 -23.65
N SER A 383 -14.27 -10.52 -23.99
CA SER A 383 -15.46 -11.07 -24.66
C SER A 383 -15.28 -11.52 -26.11
N PRO A 384 -14.45 -10.88 -26.97
CA PRO A 384 -14.34 -11.29 -28.37
C PRO A 384 -13.81 -12.72 -28.52
N GLY A 385 -14.57 -13.57 -29.22
CA GLY A 385 -14.26 -14.99 -29.43
C GLY A 385 -14.17 -15.82 -28.15
N ASN A 386 -14.86 -15.40 -27.09
CA ASN A 386 -14.95 -16.15 -25.84
C ASN A 386 -15.82 -17.41 -26.02
N PRO A 387 -15.32 -18.62 -25.71
CA PRO A 387 -16.06 -19.88 -25.86
C PRO A 387 -17.35 -19.98 -25.03
N VAL A 388 -17.52 -19.14 -24.00
CA VAL A 388 -18.78 -19.07 -23.23
C VAL A 388 -19.90 -18.37 -24.01
N LEU A 389 -19.52 -17.50 -24.96
CA LEU A 389 -20.42 -16.63 -25.72
C LEU A 389 -20.67 -17.13 -27.15
N THR A 390 -19.79 -17.94 -27.71
CA THR A 390 -19.91 -18.44 -29.09
C THR A 390 -19.29 -19.83 -29.23
N ASP A 391 -19.93 -20.68 -30.02
CA ASP A 391 -19.43 -22.02 -30.37
C ASP A 391 -18.72 -22.06 -31.74
N ASN A 392 -18.60 -20.90 -32.42
CA ASN A 392 -17.98 -20.85 -33.74
C ASN A 392 -16.45 -20.95 -33.65
N ALA A 393 -15.90 -22.11 -34.04
CA ALA A 393 -14.47 -22.39 -33.99
C ALA A 393 -13.60 -21.37 -34.75
N ALA A 394 -14.07 -20.86 -35.90
CA ALA A 394 -13.31 -19.88 -36.68
C ALA A 394 -13.20 -18.53 -35.93
N VAL A 395 -14.27 -18.10 -35.26
CA VAL A 395 -14.27 -16.87 -34.44
C VAL A 395 -13.38 -17.06 -33.20
N ILE A 396 -13.47 -18.20 -32.54
CA ILE A 396 -12.66 -18.52 -31.36
C ILE A 396 -11.16 -18.51 -31.71
N GLU A 397 -10.77 -19.10 -32.84
CA GLU A 397 -9.38 -19.15 -33.31
C GLU A 397 -8.90 -17.76 -33.75
N PHE A 398 -9.72 -16.98 -34.46
CA PHE A 398 -9.38 -15.61 -34.88
C PHE A 398 -9.02 -14.71 -33.68
N TRP A 399 -9.76 -14.80 -32.58
CA TRP A 399 -9.53 -13.98 -31.37
C TRP A 399 -8.58 -14.62 -30.36
N LYS A 400 -8.01 -15.80 -30.64
CA LYS A 400 -7.18 -16.54 -29.69
C LYS A 400 -5.95 -15.75 -29.24
N HIS A 401 -5.25 -15.10 -30.16
CA HIS A 401 -4.09 -14.27 -29.85
C HIS A 401 -4.45 -13.05 -29.00
N TRP A 402 -5.57 -12.38 -29.31
CA TRP A 402 -6.07 -11.27 -28.49
C TRP A 402 -6.41 -11.71 -27.06
N ARG A 403 -7.05 -12.87 -26.90
CA ARG A 403 -7.39 -13.41 -25.57
C ARG A 403 -6.19 -13.92 -24.78
N SER A 404 -5.09 -14.28 -25.44
CA SER A 404 -3.85 -14.69 -24.76
C SER A 404 -3.04 -13.50 -24.22
N ALA A 405 -3.39 -12.26 -24.58
CA ALA A 405 -2.76 -11.07 -24.02
C ALA A 405 -2.96 -10.98 -22.49
N ASN A 406 -1.99 -10.39 -21.80
CA ASN A 406 -2.05 -10.18 -20.36
C ASN A 406 -2.98 -8.99 -20.01
N TRP A 407 -4.29 -9.20 -20.16
CA TRP A 407 -5.32 -8.20 -19.85
C TRP A 407 -5.32 -7.73 -18.40
N HIS A 408 -4.75 -8.52 -17.49
CA HIS A 408 -4.55 -8.06 -16.13
C HIS A 408 -3.51 -6.92 -16.09
N SER A 409 -2.32 -7.12 -16.65
CA SER A 409 -1.30 -6.06 -16.76
C SER A 409 -1.80 -4.84 -17.54
N ILE A 410 -2.44 -5.06 -18.70
CA ILE A 410 -2.84 -3.96 -19.58
C ILE A 410 -4.00 -3.16 -18.98
N ALA A 411 -5.09 -3.83 -18.57
CA ALA A 411 -6.30 -3.15 -18.12
C ALA A 411 -6.27 -2.83 -16.61
N LEU A 412 -6.02 -3.84 -15.77
CA LEU A 412 -6.09 -3.68 -14.31
C LEU A 412 -4.83 -3.06 -13.69
N GLU A 413 -3.68 -3.08 -14.36
CA GLU A 413 -2.49 -2.38 -13.87
C GLU A 413 -2.29 -1.05 -14.62
N GLN A 414 -1.94 -1.07 -15.91
CA GLN A 414 -1.54 0.16 -16.62
C GLN A 414 -2.70 1.13 -16.86
N PHE A 415 -3.84 0.64 -17.35
CA PHE A 415 -5.01 1.49 -17.60
C PHE A 415 -5.70 1.92 -16.30
N ALA A 416 -5.79 1.04 -15.30
CA ALA A 416 -6.22 1.45 -13.96
C ALA A 416 -5.29 2.53 -13.38
N GLY A 417 -3.97 2.38 -13.52
CA GLY A 417 -2.96 3.39 -13.18
C GLY A 417 -3.19 4.72 -13.89
N PHE A 418 -3.50 4.68 -15.18
CA PHE A 418 -3.87 5.86 -15.95
C PHE A 418 -5.10 6.56 -15.35
N LEU A 419 -6.15 5.83 -15.01
CA LEU A 419 -7.35 6.38 -14.38
C LEU A 419 -7.11 6.86 -12.94
N TYR A 420 -6.28 6.16 -12.16
CA TYR A 420 -5.82 6.59 -10.85
C TYR A 420 -5.14 7.95 -10.90
N GLY A 421 -4.52 8.30 -12.04
CA GLY A 421 -3.96 9.64 -12.26
C GLY A 421 -4.97 10.75 -12.00
N LEU A 422 -6.26 10.52 -12.27
CA LEU A 422 -7.35 11.46 -11.97
C LEU A 422 -7.54 11.65 -10.45
N ALA A 423 -7.33 10.60 -9.65
CA ALA A 423 -7.41 10.66 -8.19
C ALA A 423 -6.30 11.52 -7.56
N VAL A 424 -5.19 11.74 -8.28
CA VAL A 424 -4.15 12.71 -7.89
C VAL A 424 -4.43 14.08 -8.50
N LEU A 425 -4.66 14.12 -9.81
CA LEU A 425 -4.79 15.33 -10.60
C LEU A 425 -5.98 16.20 -10.16
N ILE A 426 -7.17 15.62 -10.01
CA ILE A 426 -8.38 16.40 -9.75
C ILE A 426 -8.33 17.02 -8.35
N PRO A 427 -8.05 16.28 -7.26
CA PRO A 427 -7.94 16.89 -5.94
C PRO A 427 -6.84 17.94 -5.88
N LEU A 428 -5.63 17.63 -6.38
CA LEU A 428 -4.51 18.58 -6.32
C LEU A 428 -4.72 19.79 -7.24
N GLY A 429 -5.32 19.64 -8.41
CA GLY A 429 -5.64 20.79 -9.28
C GLY A 429 -6.68 21.73 -8.65
N ILE A 430 -7.67 21.16 -7.95
CA ILE A 430 -8.63 21.95 -7.16
C ILE A 430 -7.92 22.63 -5.98
N LEU A 431 -6.99 21.95 -5.30
CA LEU A 431 -6.19 22.55 -4.22
C LEU A 431 -5.26 23.65 -4.72
N ALA A 432 -4.57 23.43 -5.84
CA ALA A 432 -3.63 24.39 -6.42
C ALA A 432 -4.33 25.72 -6.71
N SER A 433 -5.55 25.65 -7.24
CA SER A 433 -6.34 26.84 -7.58
C SER A 433 -7.03 27.52 -6.40
N ARG A 434 -7.20 26.86 -5.23
CA ARG A 434 -8.06 27.36 -4.15
C ARG A 434 -7.38 27.49 -2.78
N LEU A 435 -6.14 27.03 -2.64
CA LEU A 435 -5.33 27.24 -1.45
C LEU A 435 -4.57 28.57 -1.54
N PRO A 436 -4.39 29.29 -0.42
CA PRO A 436 -3.55 30.49 -0.38
C PRO A 436 -2.11 30.17 -0.79
N VAL A 437 -1.45 31.10 -1.48
CA VAL A 437 -0.06 30.96 -1.92
C VAL A 437 0.89 31.24 -0.75
N ARG A 438 1.87 30.36 -0.52
CA ARG A 438 2.81 30.44 0.60
C ARG A 438 4.23 30.75 0.11
N ARG A 439 4.48 31.99 -0.30
CA ARG A 439 5.74 32.40 -0.94
C ARG A 439 6.92 32.50 0.05
N ASP A 440 6.65 32.90 1.28
CA ASP A 440 7.69 33.34 2.24
C ASP A 440 7.88 32.41 3.45
N GLU A 441 7.47 31.14 3.34
CA GLU A 441 7.70 30.18 4.42
C GLU A 441 9.21 29.87 4.58
N PRO A 442 9.78 29.96 5.80
CA PRO A 442 11.18 29.67 6.03
C PRO A 442 11.48 28.18 5.80
N ARG A 443 12.66 27.89 5.23
CA ARG A 443 13.15 26.52 5.08
C ARG A 443 13.58 25.95 6.43
N SER A 444 12.63 25.43 7.20
CA SER A 444 12.94 24.70 8.42
C SER A 444 13.46 23.29 8.12
N ARG A 445 14.39 22.82 8.96
CA ARG A 445 15.04 21.48 8.90
C ARG A 445 15.46 21.03 7.48
N PRO A 446 16.36 21.73 6.77
CA PRO A 446 16.63 21.44 5.35
C PRO A 446 17.19 20.05 5.05
N TRP A 447 17.64 19.29 6.06
CA TRP A 447 18.04 17.89 5.90
C TRP A 447 16.88 16.99 5.45
N THR A 448 15.62 17.35 5.76
CA THR A 448 14.44 16.57 5.34
C THR A 448 14.23 16.60 3.83
N GLU A 449 14.70 17.65 3.14
CA GLU A 449 14.70 17.69 1.68
C GLU A 449 15.65 16.64 1.09
N ILE A 450 16.87 16.55 1.63
CA ILE A 450 17.84 15.51 1.25
C ILE A 450 17.26 14.13 1.54
N PHE A 451 16.72 13.94 2.74
CA PHE A 451 16.11 12.66 3.11
C PHE A 451 14.99 12.27 2.16
N ALA A 452 14.10 13.20 1.80
CA ALA A 452 13.01 12.93 0.86
C ALA A 452 13.51 12.48 -0.52
N VAL A 453 14.57 13.13 -1.05
CA VAL A 453 15.22 12.70 -2.30
C VAL A 453 15.85 11.32 -2.15
N VAL A 454 16.65 11.09 -1.11
CA VAL A 454 17.33 9.80 -0.86
C VAL A 454 16.32 8.67 -0.62
N PHE A 455 15.23 8.96 0.08
CA PHE A 455 14.17 7.99 0.31
C PHE A 455 13.56 7.54 -1.01
N VAL A 456 13.15 8.47 -1.88
CA VAL A 456 12.54 8.10 -3.17
C VAL A 456 13.57 7.50 -4.12
N PHE A 457 14.72 8.14 -4.29
CA PHE A 457 15.68 7.76 -5.33
C PHE A 457 16.54 6.54 -4.95
N ASN A 458 16.88 6.36 -3.67
CA ASN A 458 17.74 5.26 -3.23
C ASN A 458 16.96 4.18 -2.46
N ILE A 459 16.12 4.54 -1.49
CA ILE A 459 15.46 3.56 -0.62
C ILE A 459 14.30 2.87 -1.37
N VAL A 460 13.35 3.63 -1.94
CA VAL A 460 12.22 3.09 -2.71
C VAL A 460 12.73 2.29 -3.92
N ALA A 461 13.77 2.79 -4.59
CA ALA A 461 14.40 2.05 -5.68
C ALA A 461 15.06 0.75 -5.18
N TYR A 462 15.81 0.76 -4.06
CA TYR A 462 16.42 -0.46 -3.51
C TYR A 462 15.40 -1.55 -3.22
N ILE A 463 14.37 -1.23 -2.42
CA ILE A 463 13.39 -2.21 -1.94
C ILE A 463 12.58 -2.86 -3.07
N ASN A 464 12.52 -2.20 -4.23
CA ASN A 464 11.93 -2.77 -5.44
C ASN A 464 12.97 -3.54 -6.26
N ILE A 465 14.10 -2.92 -6.60
CA ILE A 465 15.08 -3.46 -7.55
C ILE A 465 15.83 -4.66 -6.97
N VAL A 466 16.02 -4.73 -5.64
CA VAL A 466 16.63 -5.90 -4.99
C VAL A 466 15.86 -7.19 -5.28
N LYS A 467 14.54 -7.10 -5.54
CA LYS A 467 13.71 -8.25 -5.93
C LYS A 467 14.14 -8.83 -7.29
N ASN A 468 14.79 -8.04 -8.15
CA ASN A 468 15.34 -8.54 -9.41
C ASN A 468 16.43 -9.57 -9.17
N VAL A 469 17.20 -9.46 -8.08
CA VAL A 469 18.29 -10.40 -7.79
C VAL A 469 17.77 -11.83 -7.70
N ARG A 470 16.61 -12.02 -7.07
CA ARG A 470 15.95 -13.33 -7.00
C ARG A 470 15.69 -13.87 -8.40
N GLU A 471 15.04 -13.09 -9.26
CA GLU A 471 14.71 -13.46 -10.65
C GLU A 471 15.96 -13.72 -11.50
N TRP A 472 17.05 -12.97 -11.26
CA TRP A 472 18.31 -13.16 -11.97
C TRP A 472 19.00 -14.48 -11.58
N THR A 473 18.87 -14.87 -10.31
CA THR A 473 19.47 -16.09 -9.79
C THR A 473 18.60 -17.32 -9.97
N GLU A 474 17.28 -17.18 -10.09
CA GLU A 474 16.35 -18.30 -10.27
C GLU A 474 16.62 -19.06 -11.59
N ALA A 475 16.33 -20.37 -11.56
CA ALA A 475 16.51 -21.26 -12.69
C ALA A 475 15.35 -21.10 -13.68
N HIS A 476 15.67 -20.66 -14.90
CA HIS A 476 14.72 -20.46 -16.00
C HIS A 476 14.79 -21.63 -16.97
N ARG A 477 13.64 -22.07 -17.48
CA ARG A 477 13.53 -23.12 -18.50
C ARG A 477 13.35 -22.50 -19.88
N ILE A 478 14.23 -22.83 -20.82
CA ILE A 478 14.07 -22.51 -22.25
C ILE A 478 14.21 -23.82 -23.03
N GLY A 479 13.12 -24.26 -23.66
CA GLY A 479 13.04 -25.57 -24.29
C GLY A 479 13.29 -26.68 -23.26
N GLU A 480 14.24 -27.57 -23.55
CA GLU A 480 14.68 -28.63 -22.64
C GLU A 480 15.81 -28.19 -21.67
N GLY A 481 16.38 -26.99 -21.86
CA GLY A 481 17.49 -26.48 -21.07
C GLY A 481 17.05 -25.68 -19.84
N VAL A 482 17.87 -25.73 -18.78
CA VAL A 482 17.76 -24.87 -17.59
C VAL A 482 18.97 -23.96 -17.53
N PHE A 483 18.77 -22.66 -17.36
CA PHE A 483 19.86 -21.69 -17.20
C PHE A 483 19.55 -20.72 -16.05
N ARG A 484 20.59 -20.04 -15.55
CA ARG A 484 20.51 -18.94 -14.59
C ARG A 484 21.22 -17.74 -15.18
N SER A 485 20.62 -16.56 -15.13
CA SER A 485 21.23 -15.35 -15.69
C SER A 485 22.42 -14.85 -14.85
N VAL A 486 22.34 -15.04 -13.53
CA VAL A 486 23.39 -14.66 -12.57
C VAL A 486 23.61 -15.82 -11.60
N ALA A 487 24.87 -16.09 -11.25
CA ALA A 487 25.20 -17.10 -10.25
C ALA A 487 24.72 -16.68 -8.84
N GLU A 488 24.28 -17.63 -8.01
CA GLU A 488 23.85 -17.36 -6.63
C GLU A 488 24.99 -16.77 -5.78
N PHE A 489 26.23 -17.21 -6.02
CA PHE A 489 27.44 -16.74 -5.35
C PHE A 489 28.49 -16.29 -6.37
N LEU A 490 29.16 -15.18 -6.07
CA LEU A 490 30.16 -14.55 -6.91
C LEU A 490 31.41 -14.24 -6.08
N ARG A 491 32.58 -14.49 -6.67
CA ARG A 491 33.88 -14.14 -6.08
C ARG A 491 34.30 -12.73 -6.51
N ALA A 492 34.94 -11.99 -5.62
CA ALA A 492 35.59 -10.73 -5.99
C ALA A 492 36.76 -11.03 -6.95
N PRO A 493 36.81 -10.45 -8.16
CA PRO A 493 37.84 -10.80 -9.15
C PRO A 493 39.28 -10.60 -8.67
N LEU A 494 39.51 -9.60 -7.81
CA LEU A 494 40.84 -9.22 -7.32
C LEU A 494 41.14 -9.74 -5.90
N ILE A 495 40.15 -10.30 -5.21
CA ILE A 495 40.28 -10.78 -3.83
C ILE A 495 39.59 -12.15 -3.75
N GLY A 496 40.30 -13.20 -4.17
CA GLY A 496 39.72 -14.54 -4.35
C GLY A 496 39.09 -15.15 -3.10
N ASN A 497 39.43 -14.65 -1.90
CA ASN A 497 38.89 -15.11 -0.62
C ASN A 497 37.50 -14.51 -0.31
N LEU A 498 37.05 -13.47 -1.02
CA LEU A 498 35.73 -12.89 -0.84
C LEU A 498 34.74 -13.55 -1.80
N ASN A 499 33.90 -14.44 -1.24
CA ASN A 499 32.80 -15.09 -1.95
C ASN A 499 31.48 -14.75 -1.25
N PHE A 500 30.64 -13.96 -1.89
CA PHE A 500 29.36 -13.52 -1.33
C PHE A 500 28.21 -13.86 -2.28
N SER A 501 26.99 -13.91 -1.74
CA SER A 501 25.80 -14.09 -2.56
C SER A 501 25.57 -12.89 -3.48
N ALA A 502 24.88 -13.09 -4.59
CA ALA A 502 24.49 -12.02 -5.51
C ALA A 502 23.71 -10.90 -4.79
N TRP A 503 22.89 -11.25 -3.80
CA TRP A 503 22.16 -10.30 -2.96
C TRP A 503 23.08 -9.42 -2.12
N THR A 504 24.11 -10.00 -1.50
CA THR A 504 25.07 -9.25 -0.69
C THR A 504 25.88 -8.29 -1.57
N TRP A 505 26.35 -8.75 -2.73
CA TRP A 505 27.05 -7.89 -3.69
C TRP A 505 26.18 -6.72 -4.16
N PHE A 506 24.94 -7.00 -4.56
CA PHE A 506 23.98 -5.99 -4.97
C PHE A 506 23.75 -4.96 -3.86
N THR A 507 23.53 -5.43 -2.63
CA THR A 507 23.27 -4.57 -1.47
C THR A 507 24.47 -3.69 -1.11
N LEU A 508 25.70 -4.24 -1.11
CA LEU A 508 26.91 -3.46 -0.85
C LEU A 508 27.12 -2.37 -1.90
N MET A 509 26.93 -2.68 -3.18
CA MET A 509 27.03 -1.69 -4.25
C MET A 509 25.93 -0.63 -4.13
N TRP A 510 24.72 -1.02 -3.73
CA TRP A 510 23.63 -0.07 -3.51
C TRP A 510 23.87 0.85 -2.31
N LEU A 511 24.47 0.34 -1.24
CA LEU A 511 24.89 1.14 -0.09
C LEU A 511 25.96 2.17 -0.49
N ALA A 512 26.94 1.76 -1.31
CA ALA A 512 27.94 2.69 -1.87
C ALA A 512 27.28 3.78 -2.74
N PHE A 513 26.36 3.39 -3.63
CA PHE A 513 25.57 4.33 -4.44
C PHE A 513 24.77 5.32 -3.59
N THR A 514 24.16 4.84 -2.51
CA THR A 514 23.40 5.66 -1.56
C THR A 514 24.31 6.64 -0.82
N ALA A 515 25.47 6.18 -0.34
CA ALA A 515 26.47 7.03 0.32
C ALA A 515 26.97 8.15 -0.62
N CYS A 516 27.26 7.82 -1.88
CA CYS A 516 27.63 8.81 -2.90
C CYS A 516 26.50 9.84 -3.12
N THR A 517 25.25 9.39 -3.23
CA THR A 517 24.10 10.29 -3.40
C THR A 517 23.97 11.26 -2.22
N VAL A 518 24.04 10.74 -0.98
CA VAL A 518 23.99 11.55 0.24
C VAL A 518 25.14 12.56 0.27
N TRP A 519 26.36 12.14 -0.06
CA TRP A 519 27.53 13.02 -0.07
C TRP A 519 27.38 14.15 -1.09
N VAL A 520 26.97 13.84 -2.32
CA VAL A 520 26.71 14.82 -3.39
C VAL A 520 25.65 15.84 -2.95
N LEU A 521 24.54 15.40 -2.37
CA LEU A 521 23.47 16.29 -1.90
C LEU A 521 23.90 17.15 -0.70
N ALA A 522 24.65 16.57 0.24
CA ALA A 522 25.21 17.31 1.37
C ALA A 522 26.22 18.37 0.91
N ARG A 523 27.03 18.04 -0.11
CA ARG A 523 27.97 18.96 -0.75
C ARG A 523 27.25 20.08 -1.47
N HIS A 524 26.21 19.76 -2.26
CA HIS A 524 25.38 20.72 -3.00
C HIS A 524 24.80 21.81 -2.10
N ARG A 525 24.47 21.49 -0.84
CA ARG A 525 23.98 22.48 0.14
C ARG A 525 25.00 23.53 0.53
N LYS A 526 26.29 23.18 0.52
CA LYS A 526 27.38 24.09 0.90
C LYS A 526 27.93 24.81 -0.32
N GLN A 527 28.11 24.10 -1.43
CA GLN A 527 28.51 24.68 -2.72
C GLN A 527 27.69 24.04 -3.84
N PRO A 528 26.97 24.84 -4.64
CA PRO A 528 26.16 24.33 -5.74
C PRO A 528 26.98 23.46 -6.70
N ILE A 529 26.35 22.39 -7.17
CA ILE A 529 26.91 21.44 -8.13
C ILE A 529 26.31 21.80 -9.49
N ALA A 530 27.15 21.95 -10.52
CA ALA A 530 26.73 22.44 -11.84
C ALA A 530 25.61 21.60 -12.47
N LEU A 531 25.63 20.28 -12.29
CA LEU A 531 24.60 19.37 -12.80
C LEU A 531 23.21 19.60 -12.18
N VAL A 532 23.14 20.11 -10.95
CA VAL A 532 21.87 20.32 -10.24
C VAL A 532 21.35 21.72 -10.57
N PRO A 533 20.19 21.86 -11.25
CA PRO A 533 19.70 23.17 -11.68
C PRO A 533 19.48 24.15 -10.53
N THR A 534 19.59 25.44 -10.81
CA THR A 534 19.39 26.50 -9.81
C THR A 534 17.91 26.69 -9.45
N THR A 535 17.00 26.47 -10.41
CA THR A 535 15.55 26.62 -10.22
C THR A 535 14.90 25.38 -9.62
N TRP A 536 13.80 25.56 -8.88
CA TRP A 536 13.05 24.43 -8.32
C TRP A 536 12.33 23.59 -9.38
N LEU A 537 11.89 24.23 -10.46
CA LEU A 537 11.38 23.54 -11.65
C LEU A 537 12.44 22.57 -12.18
N GLY A 538 13.67 23.05 -12.44
CA GLY A 538 14.75 22.22 -12.98
C GLY A 538 15.16 21.10 -12.01
N LYS A 539 15.25 21.37 -10.71
CA LYS A 539 15.52 20.34 -9.69
C LYS A 539 14.47 19.23 -9.69
N GLY A 540 13.19 19.61 -9.82
CA GLY A 540 12.11 18.64 -9.88
C GLY A 540 12.06 17.86 -11.19
N GLN A 541 12.34 18.49 -12.33
CA GLN A 541 12.49 17.82 -13.62
C GLN A 541 13.61 16.77 -13.57
N LEU A 542 14.77 17.15 -13.01
CA LEU A 542 15.90 16.24 -12.83
C LEU A 542 15.51 15.04 -11.94
N LEU A 543 14.89 15.31 -10.78
CA LEU A 543 14.43 14.24 -9.88
C LEU A 543 13.43 13.30 -10.57
N TYR A 544 12.45 13.86 -11.29
CA TYR A 544 11.45 13.07 -12.02
C TYR A 544 12.11 12.16 -13.06
N LEU A 545 12.99 12.71 -13.90
CA LEU A 545 13.64 11.96 -14.98
C LEU A 545 14.60 10.89 -14.45
N MET A 546 15.41 11.24 -13.45
CA MET A 546 16.33 10.27 -12.83
C MET A 546 15.55 9.11 -12.20
N PHE A 547 14.48 9.40 -11.46
CA PHE A 547 13.69 8.35 -10.84
C PHE A 547 12.92 7.52 -11.87
N LEU A 548 12.25 8.16 -12.85
CA LEU A 548 11.53 7.50 -13.93
C LEU A 548 12.41 6.52 -14.71
N TRP A 549 13.59 6.97 -15.17
CA TRP A 549 14.44 6.12 -15.98
C TRP A 549 15.14 5.04 -15.15
N LEU A 550 15.47 5.30 -13.89
CA LEU A 550 15.99 4.27 -12.99
C LEU A 550 15.00 3.09 -12.85
N ILE A 551 13.71 3.37 -12.58
CA ILE A 551 12.71 2.33 -12.42
C ILE A 551 12.37 1.62 -13.73
N VAL A 552 12.34 2.33 -14.88
CA VAL A 552 11.99 1.75 -16.17
C VAL A 552 13.10 0.80 -16.62
N ILE A 553 14.36 1.23 -16.50
CA ILE A 553 15.52 0.40 -16.82
C ILE A 553 15.58 -0.81 -15.88
N ALA A 554 15.35 -0.63 -14.58
CA ALA A 554 15.37 -1.73 -13.64
C ALA A 554 14.23 -2.74 -13.87
N ASN A 555 13.03 -2.27 -14.22
CA ASN A 555 11.91 -3.13 -14.58
C ASN A 555 12.23 -3.93 -15.86
N PHE A 556 12.80 -3.28 -16.87
CA PHE A 556 13.25 -3.96 -18.08
C PHE A 556 14.37 -4.98 -17.79
N ALA A 557 15.34 -4.64 -16.94
CA ALA A 557 16.40 -5.56 -16.50
C ALA A 557 15.88 -6.75 -15.67
N LYS A 558 14.70 -6.61 -15.06
CA LYS A 558 13.98 -7.75 -14.47
C LYS A 558 13.40 -8.65 -15.57
N ALA A 559 12.76 -8.07 -16.58
CA ALA A 559 12.06 -8.81 -17.62
C ALA A 559 13.01 -9.49 -18.62
N VAL A 560 14.19 -8.92 -18.87
CA VAL A 560 15.11 -9.40 -19.91
C VAL A 560 15.69 -10.79 -19.62
N THR A 561 15.74 -11.22 -18.37
CA THR A 561 16.27 -12.55 -17.99
C THR A 561 15.39 -13.71 -18.44
N ALA A 562 14.11 -13.46 -18.71
CA ALA A 562 13.15 -14.43 -19.22
C ALA A 562 12.07 -13.75 -20.08
N PHE A 563 12.50 -13.03 -21.13
CA PHE A 563 11.61 -12.24 -21.96
C PHE A 563 10.72 -13.11 -22.86
N SER A 564 9.42 -12.79 -22.95
CA SER A 564 8.45 -13.49 -23.80
C SER A 564 7.59 -12.52 -24.61
N GLU A 565 6.91 -13.00 -25.65
CA GLU A 565 6.03 -12.17 -26.49
C GLU A 565 4.97 -11.42 -25.65
N GLY A 566 4.41 -12.07 -24.62
CA GLY A 566 3.44 -11.46 -23.72
C GLY A 566 4.00 -10.30 -22.88
N ARG A 567 5.33 -10.22 -22.71
CA ARG A 567 6.00 -9.08 -22.05
C ARG A 567 6.11 -7.87 -22.96
N MET A 568 6.12 -8.04 -24.28
CA MET A 568 6.30 -6.93 -25.23
C MET A 568 5.22 -5.86 -25.07
N ALA A 569 3.95 -6.25 -24.91
CA ALA A 569 2.85 -5.31 -24.68
C ALA A 569 2.97 -4.59 -23.33
N THR A 570 3.53 -5.25 -22.30
CA THR A 570 3.69 -4.64 -20.97
C THR A 570 4.88 -3.68 -20.94
N GLU A 571 6.06 -4.16 -21.30
CA GLU A 571 7.32 -3.42 -21.21
C GLU A 571 7.42 -2.34 -22.30
N GLY A 572 6.95 -2.64 -23.51
CA GLY A 572 6.93 -1.68 -24.62
C GLY A 572 6.03 -0.48 -24.33
N MET A 573 4.84 -0.70 -23.75
CA MET A 573 3.93 0.39 -23.39
C MET A 573 4.50 1.26 -22.27
N VAL A 574 5.13 0.66 -21.26
CA VAL A 574 5.83 1.38 -20.18
C VAL A 574 6.94 2.27 -20.76
N MET A 575 7.74 1.75 -21.69
CA MET A 575 8.81 2.49 -22.36
C MET A 575 8.28 3.68 -23.17
N VAL A 576 7.26 3.46 -24.01
CA VAL A 576 6.64 4.52 -24.83
C VAL A 576 6.05 5.62 -23.94
N ASN A 577 5.34 5.25 -22.88
CA ASN A 577 4.79 6.22 -21.93
C ASN A 577 5.89 7.02 -21.24
N ALA A 578 7.03 6.40 -20.89
CA ALA A 578 8.17 7.11 -20.28
C ALA A 578 8.82 8.13 -21.23
N LEU A 579 8.91 7.82 -22.52
CA LEU A 579 9.37 8.76 -23.56
C LEU A 579 8.41 9.95 -23.68
N ILE A 580 7.10 9.70 -23.73
CA ILE A 580 6.08 10.76 -23.77
C ILE A 580 6.18 11.64 -22.51
N CYS A 581 6.26 11.03 -21.32
CA CYS A 581 6.45 11.77 -20.07
C CYS A 581 7.71 12.63 -20.07
N THR A 582 8.81 12.14 -20.64
CA THR A 582 10.07 12.89 -20.77
C THR A 582 9.88 14.15 -21.62
N VAL A 583 9.19 14.05 -22.75
CA VAL A 583 8.87 15.22 -23.59
C VAL A 583 7.94 16.18 -22.86
N LEU A 584 6.85 15.68 -22.27
CA LEU A 584 5.86 16.50 -21.57
C LEU A 584 6.49 17.28 -20.40
N ILE A 585 7.33 16.64 -19.58
CA ILE A 585 7.92 17.29 -18.41
C ILE A 585 8.98 18.34 -18.81
N LEU A 586 9.73 18.11 -19.89
CA LEU A 586 10.76 19.05 -20.34
C LEU A 586 10.19 20.23 -21.14
N VAL A 587 9.17 20.00 -21.96
CA VAL A 587 8.63 21.01 -22.88
C VAL A 587 7.44 21.76 -22.28
N CYS A 588 6.57 21.08 -21.52
CA CYS A 588 5.29 21.66 -21.09
C CYS A 588 5.31 22.21 -19.66
N ALA A 589 6.25 21.81 -18.81
CA ALA A 589 6.41 22.38 -17.48
C ALA A 589 7.23 23.68 -17.57
N ARG A 590 6.58 24.86 -17.51
CA ARG A 590 7.25 26.14 -17.75
C ARG A 590 7.35 27.00 -16.49
N GLN A 591 8.47 27.71 -16.36
CA GLN A 591 8.72 28.58 -15.20
C GLN A 591 7.68 29.71 -15.10
N GLN A 592 7.30 30.28 -16.25
CA GLN A 592 6.29 31.35 -16.39
C GLN A 592 4.84 30.92 -16.08
N ASP A 593 4.58 29.62 -15.88
CA ASP A 593 3.22 29.18 -15.57
C ASP A 593 2.86 29.57 -14.14
N GLU A 594 1.86 30.44 -14.00
CA GLU A 594 1.31 30.86 -12.73
C GLU A 594 -0.16 30.47 -12.63
N THR A 595 -0.54 29.90 -11.48
CA THR A 595 -1.94 29.67 -11.14
C THR A 595 -2.51 30.95 -10.53
N PRO A 596 -3.58 31.53 -11.12
CA PRO A 596 -4.19 32.74 -10.58
C PRO A 596 -4.76 32.48 -9.20
N GLU A 597 -4.67 33.48 -8.32
CA GLU A 597 -5.30 33.43 -7.00
C GLU A 597 -6.82 33.47 -7.18
N ILE A 598 -7.50 32.37 -6.80
CA ILE A 598 -8.96 32.29 -6.76
C ILE A 598 -9.41 32.38 -5.31
N LEU A 599 -10.62 32.91 -5.10
CA LEU A 599 -11.30 32.99 -3.81
C LEU A 599 -11.20 31.65 -3.03
N ALA A 600 -10.82 31.76 -1.76
CA ALA A 600 -10.70 30.62 -0.86
C ALA A 600 -12.00 29.81 -0.81
N ALA A 601 -11.92 28.50 -1.03
CA ALA A 601 -13.09 27.65 -1.08
C ALA A 601 -13.48 27.10 0.30
N ASN A 602 -14.79 26.97 0.53
CA ASN A 602 -15.31 26.25 1.69
C ASN A 602 -15.21 24.73 1.47
N TYR A 603 -14.07 24.15 1.85
CA TYR A 603 -13.82 22.71 1.73
C TYR A 603 -14.83 21.84 2.51
N GLY A 604 -15.48 22.36 3.54
CA GLY A 604 -16.55 21.63 4.24
C GLY A 604 -17.76 21.38 3.33
N VAL A 605 -18.19 22.39 2.58
CA VAL A 605 -19.28 22.27 1.61
C VAL A 605 -18.88 21.38 0.44
N LEU A 606 -17.66 21.55 -0.09
CA LEU A 606 -17.15 20.70 -1.17
C LEU A 606 -17.10 19.24 -0.76
N THR A 607 -16.62 18.95 0.44
CA THR A 607 -16.56 17.58 0.97
C THR A 607 -17.95 16.97 1.06
N ARG A 608 -18.94 17.69 1.60
CA ARG A 608 -20.33 17.20 1.68
C ARG A 608 -20.90 16.91 0.29
N LYS A 609 -20.70 17.82 -0.67
CA LYS A 609 -21.12 17.62 -2.06
C LYS A 609 -20.43 16.40 -2.68
N SER A 610 -19.13 16.23 -2.48
CA SER A 610 -18.36 15.08 -2.98
C SER A 610 -18.88 13.76 -2.42
N VAL A 611 -19.26 13.70 -1.13
CA VAL A 611 -19.84 12.50 -0.53
C VAL A 611 -21.20 12.15 -1.13
N VAL A 612 -22.07 13.13 -1.36
CA VAL A 612 -23.37 12.91 -2.01
C VAL A 612 -23.18 12.38 -3.43
N TRP A 613 -22.36 13.07 -4.23
CA TRP A 613 -22.08 12.65 -5.59
C TRP A 613 -21.38 11.28 -5.65
N LEU A 614 -20.50 10.97 -4.69
CA LEU A 614 -19.90 9.66 -4.59
C LEU A 614 -20.94 8.57 -4.41
N GLY A 615 -21.93 8.75 -3.54
CA GLY A 615 -23.01 7.79 -3.35
C GLY A 615 -23.80 7.56 -4.66
N VAL A 616 -24.15 8.64 -5.35
CA VAL A 616 -24.86 8.58 -6.64
C VAL A 616 -24.04 7.85 -7.71
N PHE A 617 -22.78 8.24 -7.90
CA PHE A 617 -21.90 7.63 -8.90
C PHE A 617 -21.57 6.19 -8.57
N LEU A 618 -21.39 5.85 -7.29
CA LEU A 618 -21.15 4.47 -6.87
C LEU A 618 -22.34 3.60 -7.23
N ILE A 619 -23.56 3.97 -6.82
CA ILE A 619 -24.77 3.20 -7.13
C ILE A 619 -24.93 3.08 -8.64
N GLY A 620 -24.84 4.20 -9.38
CA GLY A 620 -24.95 4.19 -10.84
C GLY A 620 -23.91 3.30 -11.53
N ALA A 621 -22.65 3.37 -11.11
CA ALA A 621 -21.57 2.57 -11.65
C ALA A 621 -21.74 1.08 -11.33
N MET A 622 -22.08 0.73 -10.09
CA MET A 622 -22.31 -0.66 -9.68
C MET A 622 -23.47 -1.28 -10.47
N THR A 623 -24.59 -0.55 -10.61
CA THR A 623 -25.74 -0.99 -11.41
C THR A 623 -25.35 -1.14 -12.88
N PHE A 624 -24.66 -0.17 -13.46
CA PHE A 624 -24.26 -0.19 -14.86
C PHE A 624 -23.29 -1.34 -15.16
N TYR A 625 -22.24 -1.53 -14.35
CA TYR A 625 -21.26 -2.59 -14.58
C TYR A 625 -21.88 -3.97 -14.40
N THR A 626 -22.63 -4.19 -13.32
CA THR A 626 -23.28 -5.49 -13.07
C THR A 626 -24.25 -5.82 -14.20
N THR A 627 -25.09 -4.86 -14.61
CA THR A 627 -26.07 -5.06 -15.69
C THR A 627 -25.36 -5.31 -17.02
N GLY A 628 -24.30 -4.57 -17.33
CA GLY A 628 -23.54 -4.73 -18.57
C GLY A 628 -22.89 -6.12 -18.68
N ILE A 629 -22.29 -6.63 -17.60
CA ILE A 629 -21.71 -7.97 -17.60
C ILE A 629 -22.79 -9.05 -17.70
N ARG A 630 -23.92 -8.88 -17.02
CA ARG A 630 -25.03 -9.82 -17.09
C ARG A 630 -25.73 -9.82 -18.45
N ALA A 631 -25.84 -8.67 -19.11
CA ALA A 631 -26.36 -8.60 -20.47
C ALA A 631 -25.49 -9.41 -21.46
N LEU A 632 -24.19 -9.54 -21.18
CA LEU A 632 -23.25 -10.26 -22.01
C LEU A 632 -23.16 -11.75 -21.66
N TYR A 633 -22.98 -12.10 -20.38
CA TYR A 633 -22.69 -13.47 -19.93
C TYR A 633 -23.86 -14.17 -19.23
N GLY A 634 -24.94 -13.46 -18.89
CA GLY A 634 -26.03 -13.99 -18.08
C GLY A 634 -25.55 -14.46 -16.70
N ASP A 635 -25.96 -15.67 -16.31
CA ASP A 635 -25.57 -16.33 -15.07
C ASP A 635 -24.36 -17.26 -15.23
N LYS A 636 -23.63 -17.17 -16.34
CA LYS A 636 -22.47 -18.01 -16.61
C LYS A 636 -21.20 -17.39 -16.03
N TRP A 637 -20.29 -18.24 -15.55
CA TRP A 637 -18.90 -17.83 -15.35
C TRP A 637 -18.28 -17.46 -16.70
N ILE A 638 -17.49 -16.39 -16.73
CA ILE A 638 -17.00 -15.79 -18.00
C ILE A 638 -15.95 -16.61 -18.75
N GLY A 639 -15.49 -17.76 -18.23
CA GLY A 639 -14.50 -18.61 -18.89
C GLY A 639 -13.06 -18.10 -18.82
N TRP A 640 -12.75 -17.15 -17.94
CA TRP A 640 -11.42 -16.57 -17.78
C TRP A 640 -11.05 -16.43 -16.29
N GLY A 641 -9.81 -16.81 -15.93
CA GLY A 641 -9.36 -16.83 -14.54
C GLY A 641 -9.98 -17.96 -13.70
N GLY A 642 -10.01 -17.80 -12.38
CA GLY A 642 -10.72 -18.72 -11.48
C GLY A 642 -12.19 -18.32 -11.30
N ASN A 643 -13.09 -19.29 -11.14
CA ASN A 643 -14.48 -19.04 -10.75
C ASN A 643 -14.59 -18.88 -9.22
N ASN A 644 -14.07 -17.78 -8.70
CA ASN A 644 -14.08 -17.47 -7.28
C ASN A 644 -15.47 -16.98 -6.85
N VAL A 645 -15.93 -17.42 -5.68
CA VAL A 645 -17.27 -17.11 -5.18
C VAL A 645 -17.23 -16.67 -3.72
N ARG A 646 -17.93 -15.58 -3.38
CA ARG A 646 -17.98 -15.04 -2.01
C ARG A 646 -19.04 -15.72 -1.13
N PHE A 647 -20.18 -16.06 -1.73
CA PHE A 647 -21.39 -16.53 -1.05
C PHE A 647 -21.88 -17.87 -1.63
N GLY A 648 -22.75 -18.56 -0.87
CA GLY A 648 -23.29 -19.87 -1.25
C GLY A 648 -22.37 -21.04 -0.85
N GLU A 649 -22.77 -22.26 -1.22
CA GLU A 649 -22.09 -23.50 -0.80
C GLU A 649 -20.68 -23.66 -1.38
N GLN A 650 -20.44 -23.05 -2.54
CA GLN A 650 -19.17 -23.02 -3.25
C GLN A 650 -18.31 -21.79 -2.90
N ALA A 651 -18.68 -21.04 -1.85
CA ALA A 651 -17.88 -19.91 -1.42
C ALA A 651 -16.44 -20.31 -1.06
N ASP A 652 -15.45 -19.52 -1.48
CA ASP A 652 -14.04 -19.89 -1.40
C ASP A 652 -13.59 -20.22 0.03
N TRP A 653 -14.06 -19.45 1.02
CA TRP A 653 -13.77 -19.69 2.44
C TRP A 653 -14.37 -21.01 2.97
N ARG A 654 -15.41 -21.56 2.31
CA ARG A 654 -16.01 -22.86 2.67
C ARG A 654 -15.30 -24.02 2.03
N VAL A 655 -14.85 -23.89 0.78
CA VAL A 655 -14.30 -25.02 -0.01
C VAL A 655 -12.77 -25.03 -0.06
N LYS A 656 -12.14 -23.88 0.18
CA LYS A 656 -10.68 -23.69 0.14
C LYS A 656 -10.21 -22.80 1.32
N PRO A 657 -10.59 -23.09 2.59
CA PRO A 657 -10.08 -22.32 3.72
C PRO A 657 -8.56 -22.46 3.87
N ILE A 658 -7.95 -21.58 4.67
CA ILE A 658 -6.56 -21.75 5.09
C ILE A 658 -6.52 -22.80 6.19
N LEU A 659 -5.80 -23.88 5.92
CA LEU A 659 -5.58 -25.00 6.83
C LEU A 659 -4.16 -24.97 7.37
N LYS A 660 -3.96 -25.37 8.62
CA LYS A 660 -2.64 -25.52 9.24
C LYS A 660 -1.85 -26.61 8.53
N SER A 661 -2.50 -27.71 8.14
CA SER A 661 -1.88 -28.84 7.42
C SER A 661 -1.52 -28.54 5.97
N GLY A 662 -2.25 -27.62 5.31
CA GLY A 662 -2.12 -27.32 3.89
C GLY A 662 -1.07 -26.25 3.58
N LYS A 663 -0.55 -26.24 2.35
CA LYS A 663 0.25 -25.10 1.87
C LYS A 663 -0.61 -23.84 1.80
N HIS A 664 -0.05 -22.71 2.19
CA HIS A 664 -0.61 -21.38 1.99
C HIS A 664 -0.79 -21.12 0.48
N ARG A 665 -1.90 -20.49 0.09
CA ARG A 665 -2.31 -20.26 -1.31
C ARG A 665 -2.72 -18.81 -1.52
#